data_AF-A0A661V2J5-F1
#
_entry.id   AF-A0A661V2J5-F1
#
_cell.length_a   1.000
_cell.length_b   1.000
_cell.length_c   1.000
_cell.angle_alpha   90.00
_cell.angle_beta   90.00
_cell.angle_gamma   90.00
#
_symmetry.space_group_name_H-M   'P 1'
#
loop_
_entity.id
_entity.type
_entity.pdbx_description
1 polymer ?
#
loop_
_entity_poly.entity_id
_entity_poly.type
_entity_poly.pdbx_seq_one_letter_code
_entity_poly.pdbx_strand_id
1 'polypeptide(L)'
;MRVVFSIDQAMKNRSKIREQNAKYILEELEPRQLFSGGIEGLVVSQVDSPAATYLDVDTGKEQASAQLVEVTTASDAEQQTREIVFVDTGVDNYQALVDDLTNNSDTSRDIEVVLLDSNSNGIEQISETLKTRTDLDAVHIISHGSDGSVQLGNTSLNAATLAENNLNISLWANAFSETGDLLIYGCNLAASEVGQSLIAELSEITLADVAASSDLTGHASLGGDWELERAAGSIEATVAISAEAQQNYQASLIVYTWDGGGATNNWSEAANWTGDTIPGAADDVIFDGTNTSDVVFDVADTINNFTINPGYTGTITLAANLTIDGNFSMNSAAATLDMGANTLRANGDWTYTAGTVDAGTGIALFTGTATIDAGAMSFGNVIFDTGDRTIVGTLDIDGYFQHINFAGPGPTNSMNGGLITIGGNSLWLASMTASTTAITFDGVANQSLNSTGDFPSGLFTIDKASGSLNLTFNITLTGVGQDLTLSNGVVNLNGYTLTVPDTLTLNPGTEIHEMGGALAYGSLVDNGTIFTAVAWDGGGATNNWSEAANWVGDVVPGATQDVIFDATSTKDVTFDVADTINYFIVQNGYTGTITNTATLTIDGDFIMNSAGATLNLGSTGINAHGDWTYIAGTVNATTSTVAFTGDNAIDSGSMSFGNVFFSSGDKT
;
A
#
# COMPACT_ATOMS: atom_id res chain seq x y z
N MET A 1 -43.93 -25.21 -36.66
CA MET A 1 -43.91 -24.38 -37.89
C MET A 1 -42.74 -24.87 -38.74
N ARG A 2 -43.00 -25.20 -40.02
CA ARG A 2 -42.13 -25.92 -40.98
C ARG A 2 -41.01 -25.02 -41.56
N VAL A 3 -39.76 -25.48 -41.61
CA VAL A 3 -38.97 -26.01 -42.77
C VAL A 3 -38.28 -24.97 -43.70
N VAL A 4 -36.94 -24.95 -43.63
CA VAL A 4 -35.85 -25.05 -44.65
C VAL A 4 -35.96 -24.41 -46.08
N PHE A 5 -34.77 -23.97 -46.56
CA PHE A 5 -34.26 -23.73 -47.95
C PHE A 5 -34.23 -22.26 -48.40
N SER A 6 -33.31 -21.72 -49.21
CA SER A 6 -32.06 -22.12 -49.88
C SER A 6 -31.49 -20.86 -50.57
N ILE A 7 -30.19 -20.83 -50.80
CA ILE A 7 -29.43 -19.96 -51.71
C ILE A 7 -29.97 -20.11 -53.15
N ASP A 8 -30.20 -19.00 -53.91
CA ASP A 8 -29.36 -18.54 -55.03
C ASP A 8 -30.09 -17.56 -56.00
N GLN A 9 -29.26 -16.71 -56.63
CA GLN A 9 -29.44 -15.89 -57.83
C GLN A 9 -30.16 -14.53 -57.76
N ALA A 10 -29.33 -13.47 -57.78
CA ALA A 10 -29.35 -12.52 -58.90
C ALA A 10 -27.97 -11.83 -59.07
N MET A 11 -27.07 -12.42 -59.87
CA MET A 11 -26.00 -11.69 -60.53
C MET A 11 -26.57 -10.88 -61.69
N LYS A 12 -26.32 -9.56 -61.72
CA LYS A 12 -26.05 -8.76 -62.93
C LYS A 12 -25.84 -7.28 -62.56
N ASN A 13 -24.60 -6.89 -62.28
CA ASN A 13 -23.91 -5.90 -63.11
C ASN A 13 -22.47 -5.67 -62.65
N ARG A 14 -21.59 -5.66 -63.66
CA ARG A 14 -20.14 -5.71 -63.59
C ARG A 14 -19.51 -4.36 -63.22
N SER A 15 -18.32 -4.45 -62.64
CA SER A 15 -17.10 -3.71 -63.02
C SER A 15 -17.11 -2.19 -62.85
N LYS A 16 -16.36 -1.71 -61.84
CA LYS A 16 -15.27 -0.73 -62.00
C LYS A 16 -14.47 -0.63 -60.69
N ILE A 17 -13.29 -1.25 -60.70
CA ILE A 17 -12.21 -0.99 -59.74
C ILE A 17 -11.77 0.47 -59.96
N ARG A 18 -11.81 1.29 -58.92
CA ARG A 18 -11.32 2.67 -58.92
C ARG A 18 -10.05 2.68 -58.07
N GLU A 19 -8.90 2.80 -58.73
CA GLU A 19 -7.64 3.19 -58.08
C GLU A 19 -7.88 4.49 -57.30
N GLN A 20 -7.82 4.42 -55.98
CA GLN A 20 -7.67 5.60 -55.14
C GLN A 20 -6.18 5.88 -55.00
N ASN A 21 -5.71 6.88 -55.76
CA ASN A 21 -4.45 7.55 -55.49
C ASN A 21 -4.51 8.16 -54.08
N ALA A 22 -3.91 7.48 -53.10
CA ALA A 22 -3.57 8.08 -51.82
C ALA A 22 -2.42 9.08 -52.07
N LYS A 23 -2.78 10.36 -52.12
CA LYS A 23 -1.86 11.48 -52.26
C LYS A 23 -1.21 11.69 -50.88
N TYR A 24 0.07 11.36 -50.74
CA TYR A 24 0.84 11.76 -49.56
C TYR A 24 0.92 13.29 -49.51
N ILE A 25 0.42 13.89 -48.43
CA ILE A 25 0.66 15.29 -48.09
C ILE A 25 1.78 15.26 -47.04
N LEU A 26 2.95 15.76 -47.41
CA LEU A 26 3.97 16.18 -46.45
C LEU A 26 3.58 17.59 -46.01
N GLU A 27 3.13 17.73 -44.76
CA GLU A 27 3.13 19.02 -44.07
C GLU A 27 4.48 19.18 -43.39
N GLU A 28 5.17 20.29 -43.67
CA GLU A 28 6.35 20.69 -42.89
C GLU A 28 5.87 21.12 -41.50
N LEU A 29 6.47 20.53 -40.47
CA LEU A 29 6.28 20.97 -39.08
C LEU A 29 6.76 22.42 -38.94
N GLU A 30 5.88 23.31 -38.48
CA GLU A 30 6.23 24.66 -38.05
C GLU A 30 7.41 24.61 -37.05
N PRO A 31 8.41 25.51 -37.14
CA PRO A 31 9.53 25.53 -36.21
C PRO A 31 9.03 25.72 -34.77
N ARG A 32 9.31 24.77 -33.88
CA ARG A 32 9.11 24.97 -32.44
C ARG A 32 10.10 26.01 -31.94
N GLN A 33 9.64 27.25 -31.77
CA GLN A 33 10.34 28.26 -31.01
C GLN A 33 10.29 27.89 -29.53
N LEU A 34 11.46 27.61 -28.95
CA LEU A 34 11.64 27.41 -27.51
C LEU A 34 11.47 28.76 -26.81
N PHE A 35 10.36 28.94 -26.09
CA PHE A 35 10.20 30.04 -25.14
C PHE A 35 10.94 29.68 -23.85
N SER A 36 12.11 30.29 -23.62
CA SER A 36 12.72 30.33 -22.29
C SER A 36 11.93 31.31 -21.42
N GLY A 37 11.18 30.79 -20.45
CA GLY A 37 10.57 31.57 -19.39
C GLY A 37 11.61 31.93 -18.33
N GLY A 38 12.32 33.03 -18.56
CA GLY A 38 13.16 33.68 -17.55
C GLY A 38 12.34 34.64 -16.68
N ILE A 39 12.40 34.43 -15.38
CA ILE A 39 11.91 35.33 -14.33
C ILE A 39 12.69 36.66 -14.33
N GLU A 40 11.92 37.73 -14.50
CA GLU A 40 12.08 39.10 -13.96
C GLU A 40 13.45 39.81 -13.99
N GLY A 41 13.59 40.71 -14.97
CA GLY A 41 13.61 42.16 -14.69
C GLY A 41 14.81 42.77 -13.95
N LEU A 42 15.85 43.16 -14.69
CA LEU A 42 16.50 44.46 -14.47
C LEU A 42 16.92 45.07 -15.82
N VAL A 43 16.31 46.21 -16.13
CA VAL A 43 16.51 46.99 -17.35
C VAL A 43 17.84 47.74 -17.30
N VAL A 44 18.73 47.52 -18.29
CA VAL A 44 19.59 48.59 -18.83
C VAL A 44 19.69 48.44 -20.36
N SER A 45 19.62 49.59 -21.02
CA SER A 45 19.39 49.89 -22.42
C SER A 45 20.52 49.56 -23.42
N GLN A 46 20.11 49.02 -24.56
CA GLN A 46 20.45 49.39 -25.95
C GLN A 46 21.91 49.31 -26.49
N VAL A 47 22.18 48.20 -27.20
CA VAL A 47 22.69 48.01 -28.59
C VAL A 47 23.80 48.93 -29.14
N ASP A 48 24.93 48.34 -29.56
CA ASP A 48 25.32 48.30 -30.99
C ASP A 48 26.37 47.22 -31.30
N SER A 49 26.09 46.41 -32.33
CA SER A 49 27.03 45.47 -32.97
C SER A 49 27.86 46.22 -34.03
N PRO A 50 29.05 45.73 -34.46
CA PRO A 50 29.03 44.80 -35.59
C PRO A 50 30.16 43.76 -35.63
N ALA A 51 29.99 42.90 -36.63
CA ALA A 51 30.72 41.71 -37.03
C ALA A 51 32.25 41.79 -37.21
N ALA A 52 32.80 40.57 -37.27
CA ALA A 52 34.18 40.14 -37.41
C ALA A 52 35.05 40.82 -38.49
N THR A 53 36.36 40.80 -38.24
CA THR A 53 37.38 40.75 -39.29
C THR A 53 38.55 39.89 -38.80
N TYR A 54 38.86 38.82 -39.53
CA TYR A 54 40.11 38.08 -39.38
C TYR A 54 41.23 38.87 -40.04
N LEU A 55 42.39 38.99 -39.37
CA LEU A 55 43.66 39.29 -40.02
C LEU A 55 44.76 38.38 -39.47
N ASP A 56 45.43 37.77 -40.43
CA ASP A 56 46.56 36.87 -40.37
C ASP A 56 47.88 37.61 -40.06
N VAL A 57 48.94 36.81 -39.87
CA VAL A 57 50.39 37.11 -39.96
C VAL A 57 51.20 37.13 -38.65
N ASP A 58 51.77 35.94 -38.42
CA ASP A 58 53.09 35.62 -37.84
C ASP A 58 54.18 36.70 -37.93
N THR A 59 54.90 36.95 -36.83
CA THR A 59 56.38 36.92 -36.74
C THR A 59 56.85 37.45 -35.39
N GLY A 60 57.74 36.71 -34.72
CA GLY A 60 58.58 37.27 -33.64
C GLY A 60 59.09 36.29 -32.60
N LYS A 61 60.05 35.44 -32.99
CA LYS A 61 60.87 34.67 -32.04
C LYS A 61 61.97 35.54 -31.39
N GLU A 62 62.38 35.08 -30.20
CA GLU A 62 63.71 35.12 -29.58
C GLU A 62 64.05 36.10 -28.43
N GLN A 63 64.31 35.44 -27.28
CA GLN A 63 65.42 35.58 -26.31
C GLN A 63 65.41 36.69 -25.25
N ALA A 64 65.29 36.24 -23.99
CA ALA A 64 66.16 36.69 -22.89
C ALA A 64 66.32 35.61 -21.79
N SER A 65 67.54 35.07 -21.72
CA SER A 65 68.31 34.44 -20.62
C SER A 65 67.64 33.67 -19.47
N ALA A 66 68.16 32.45 -19.31
CA ALA A 66 68.17 31.64 -18.10
C ALA A 66 68.86 32.33 -16.91
N GLN A 67 68.29 32.15 -15.72
CA GLN A 67 69.01 32.16 -14.46
C GLN A 67 68.59 30.93 -13.64
N LEU A 68 69.52 29.99 -13.50
CA LEU A 68 69.40 28.80 -12.68
C LEU A 68 69.25 29.20 -11.20
N VAL A 69 68.14 28.83 -10.58
CA VAL A 69 68.07 28.64 -9.13
C VAL A 69 67.68 27.19 -8.92
N GLU A 70 68.63 26.45 -8.38
CA GLU A 70 68.48 25.09 -7.87
C GLU A 70 67.49 25.15 -6.69
N VAL A 71 66.21 24.86 -6.96
CA VAL A 71 65.25 24.55 -5.91
C VAL A 71 65.32 23.04 -5.71
N THR A 72 66.06 22.70 -4.67
CA THR A 72 65.98 21.48 -3.87
C THR A 72 64.68 20.73 -4.07
N THR A 73 64.80 19.46 -4.48
CA THR A 73 63.76 18.43 -4.38
C THR A 73 63.06 18.56 -3.02
N ALA A 74 61.84 19.11 -3.02
CA ALA A 74 60.89 18.80 -1.98
C ALA A 74 60.65 17.30 -2.07
N SER A 75 60.85 16.60 -0.96
CA SER A 75 60.49 15.20 -0.84
C SER A 75 59.05 15.01 -1.28
N ASP A 76 58.77 13.98 -2.07
CA ASP A 76 57.46 13.32 -2.05
C ASP A 76 57.16 13.02 -0.58
N ALA A 77 56.35 13.87 0.06
CA ALA A 77 55.46 13.37 1.08
C ALA A 77 54.52 12.45 0.31
N GLU A 78 54.44 11.17 0.68
CA GLU A 78 53.39 10.27 0.18
C GLU A 78 52.05 10.99 0.38
N GLN A 79 51.53 11.56 -0.70
CA GLN A 79 50.26 12.28 -0.68
C GLN A 79 49.20 11.19 -0.55
N GLN A 80 48.49 11.18 0.58
CA GLN A 80 47.40 10.24 0.80
C GLN A 80 46.35 10.44 -0.29
N THR A 81 45.88 9.36 -0.90
CA THR A 81 44.75 9.42 -1.82
C THR A 81 43.49 9.74 -1.03
N ARG A 82 42.65 10.66 -1.54
CA ARG A 82 41.38 11.01 -0.91
C ARG A 82 40.25 10.27 -1.58
N GLU A 83 39.54 9.48 -0.82
CA GLU A 83 38.59 8.55 -1.36
C GLU A 83 37.31 8.56 -0.56
N ILE A 84 36.20 8.27 -1.23
CA ILE A 84 34.90 8.12 -0.60
C ILE A 84 34.29 6.79 -1.01
N VAL A 85 33.76 6.04 -0.05
CA VAL A 85 33.10 4.77 -0.27
C VAL A 85 31.65 4.88 0.14
N PHE A 86 30.76 4.79 -0.83
CA PHE A 86 29.35 4.61 -0.63
C PHE A 86 29.05 3.13 -0.44
N VAL A 87 28.46 2.77 0.70
CA VAL A 87 28.03 1.40 1.00
C VAL A 87 26.50 1.39 1.08
N ASP A 88 25.87 0.66 0.17
CA ASP A 88 24.43 0.46 0.23
C ASP A 88 24.07 -0.43 1.43
N THR A 89 23.16 0.04 2.28
CA THR A 89 22.70 -0.71 3.45
C THR A 89 21.79 -1.89 3.10
N GLY A 90 21.34 -1.98 1.83
CA GLY A 90 20.71 -3.16 1.27
C GLY A 90 21.67 -4.30 0.98
N VAL A 91 22.99 -4.07 1.04
CA VAL A 91 23.99 -5.14 0.86
C VAL A 91 24.09 -6.05 2.08
N ASP A 92 24.08 -7.36 1.81
CA ASP A 92 24.29 -8.40 2.79
C ASP A 92 25.48 -8.15 3.72
N ASN A 93 25.22 -8.09 5.03
CA ASN A 93 26.29 -7.89 6.02
C ASN A 93 27.18 -6.68 5.69
N TYR A 94 26.59 -5.60 5.16
CA TYR A 94 27.30 -4.35 4.84
C TYR A 94 28.14 -3.85 6.03
N GLN A 95 27.72 -4.13 7.27
CA GLN A 95 28.46 -3.75 8.47
C GLN A 95 29.87 -4.34 8.51
N ALA A 96 30.09 -5.56 8.01
CA ALA A 96 31.43 -6.13 7.91
C ALA A 96 32.31 -5.37 6.91
N LEU A 97 31.73 -4.84 5.83
CA LEU A 97 32.42 -3.99 4.86
C LEU A 97 32.75 -2.62 5.46
N VAL A 98 31.79 -2.02 6.18
CA VAL A 98 31.99 -0.75 6.90
C VAL A 98 33.06 -0.88 7.97
N ASP A 99 33.05 -1.98 8.73
CA ASP A 99 34.04 -2.26 9.77
C ASP A 99 35.44 -2.42 9.15
N ASP A 100 35.56 -3.06 7.99
CA ASP A 100 36.84 -3.15 7.27
C ASP A 100 37.33 -1.77 6.82
N LEU A 101 36.47 -1.00 6.13
CA LEU A 101 36.81 0.31 5.59
C LEU A 101 37.20 1.32 6.69
N THR A 102 36.49 1.30 7.82
CA THR A 102 36.75 2.21 8.94
C THR A 102 37.95 1.80 9.81
N ASN A 103 38.27 0.50 9.84
CA ASN A 103 39.46 -0.01 10.54
C ASN A 103 40.66 -0.23 9.60
N ASN A 104 40.56 0.21 8.34
CA ASN A 104 41.61 0.02 7.35
C ASN A 104 42.93 0.61 7.85
N SER A 105 43.97 -0.23 7.83
CA SER A 105 45.30 0.12 8.34
C SER A 105 46.20 0.75 7.28
N ASP A 106 45.71 0.91 6.05
CA ASP A 106 46.46 1.52 4.96
C ASP A 106 46.55 3.04 5.14
N THR A 107 47.66 3.49 5.73
CA THR A 107 47.92 4.91 5.96
C THR A 107 48.21 5.70 4.68
N SER A 108 48.22 5.07 3.50
CA SER A 108 48.38 5.77 2.21
C SER A 108 47.05 6.26 1.62
N ARG A 109 45.91 5.87 2.20
CA ARG A 109 44.56 6.25 1.75
C ARG A 109 43.81 6.96 2.88
N ASP A 110 43.07 8.01 2.56
CA ASP A 110 42.11 8.68 3.44
C ASP A 110 40.70 8.37 2.93
N ILE A 111 40.04 7.41 3.59
CA ILE A 111 38.74 6.86 3.15
C ILE A 111 37.61 7.43 4.01
N GLU A 112 36.72 8.19 3.38
CA GLU A 112 35.43 8.59 3.94
C GLU A 112 34.38 7.50 3.64
N VAL A 113 33.68 6.97 4.63
CA VAL A 113 32.60 5.98 4.43
C VAL A 113 31.23 6.65 4.58
N VAL A 114 30.37 6.50 3.58
CA VAL A 114 29.00 7.01 3.58
C VAL A 114 28.02 5.86 3.35
N LEU A 115 27.03 5.73 4.22
CA LEU A 115 25.99 4.72 4.08
C LEU A 115 24.85 5.27 3.21
N LEU A 116 24.44 4.52 2.20
CA LEU A 116 23.21 4.80 1.46
C LEU A 116 22.06 4.09 2.16
N ASP A 117 21.02 4.85 2.52
CA ASP A 117 19.76 4.29 3.00
C ASP A 117 19.08 3.54 1.86
N SER A 118 18.87 2.23 2.06
CA SER A 118 18.24 1.30 1.12
C SER A 118 16.81 1.71 0.74
N ASN A 119 16.17 2.58 1.53
CA ASN A 119 14.78 3.02 1.32
C ASN A 119 14.67 4.40 0.65
N SER A 120 15.80 5.06 0.40
CA SER A 120 15.86 6.41 -0.17
C SER A 120 16.49 6.40 -1.56
N ASN A 121 16.28 7.43 -2.38
CA ASN A 121 16.87 7.50 -3.72
C ASN A 121 18.41 7.60 -3.61
N GLY A 122 19.14 6.56 -4.01
CA GLY A 122 20.59 6.52 -3.87
C GLY A 122 21.34 7.47 -4.80
N ILE A 123 20.81 7.75 -6.00
CA ILE A 123 21.40 8.73 -6.92
C ILE A 123 21.37 10.12 -6.28
N GLU A 124 20.26 10.49 -5.64
CA GLU A 124 20.12 11.76 -4.92
C GLU A 124 21.06 11.82 -3.71
N GLN A 125 21.14 10.75 -2.91
CA GLN A 125 22.04 10.67 -1.74
C GLN A 125 23.52 10.87 -2.13
N ILE A 126 23.97 10.16 -3.17
CA ILE A 126 25.34 10.32 -3.70
C ILE A 126 25.54 11.75 -4.22
N SER A 127 24.58 12.27 -4.97
CA SER A 127 24.66 13.63 -5.52
C SER A 127 24.78 14.69 -4.44
N GLU A 128 23.94 14.65 -3.39
CA GLU A 128 24.00 15.60 -2.27
C GLU A 128 25.32 15.49 -1.50
N THR A 129 25.85 14.28 -1.35
CA THR A 129 27.15 14.07 -0.71
C THR A 129 28.27 14.67 -1.54
N LEU A 130 28.39 14.27 -2.82
CA LEU A 130 29.47 14.68 -3.72
C LEU A 130 29.45 16.18 -4.02
N LYS A 131 28.29 16.85 -4.00
CA LYS A 131 28.17 18.32 -4.16
C LYS A 131 29.03 19.14 -3.20
N THR A 132 29.46 18.54 -2.08
CA THR A 132 30.24 19.22 -1.02
C THR A 132 31.68 18.69 -0.88
N ARG A 133 32.12 17.80 -1.78
CA ARG A 133 33.49 17.27 -1.83
C ARG A 133 34.21 17.77 -3.08
N THR A 134 35.55 17.80 -3.04
CA THR A 134 36.40 18.18 -4.18
C THR A 134 37.72 17.41 -4.15
N ASP A 135 38.32 17.26 -5.33
CA ASP A 135 39.58 16.56 -5.59
C ASP A 135 39.69 15.19 -4.89
N LEU A 136 38.65 14.38 -5.07
CA LEU A 136 38.62 12.95 -4.75
C LEU A 136 39.40 12.18 -5.82
N ASP A 137 40.34 11.35 -5.38
CA ASP A 137 41.11 10.46 -6.23
C ASP A 137 40.32 9.18 -6.56
N ALA A 138 39.38 8.79 -5.69
CA ALA A 138 38.44 7.72 -6.02
C ALA A 138 37.07 7.90 -5.35
N VAL A 139 36.03 7.52 -6.08
CA VAL A 139 34.68 7.26 -5.56
C VAL A 139 34.40 5.78 -5.73
N HIS A 140 34.08 5.12 -4.63
CA HIS A 140 33.74 3.71 -4.59
C HIS A 140 32.26 3.56 -4.28
N ILE A 141 31.57 2.67 -4.99
CA ILE A 141 30.16 2.35 -4.74
C ILE A 141 30.06 0.84 -4.55
N ILE A 142 29.65 0.41 -3.37
CA ILE A 142 29.38 -0.99 -3.06
C ILE A 142 27.88 -1.18 -2.97
N SER A 143 27.33 -1.95 -3.91
CA SER A 143 25.90 -2.25 -3.93
C SER A 143 25.59 -3.53 -4.70
N HIS A 144 24.35 -4.01 -4.63
CA HIS A 144 23.89 -5.08 -5.50
C HIS A 144 23.89 -4.64 -6.97
N GLY A 145 24.22 -5.56 -7.86
CA GLY A 145 24.27 -5.32 -9.30
C GLY A 145 23.70 -6.46 -10.14
N SER A 146 23.37 -6.11 -11.38
CA SER A 146 23.05 -7.02 -12.48
C SER A 146 23.58 -6.44 -13.80
N ASP A 147 23.57 -7.20 -14.88
CA ASP A 147 24.01 -6.69 -16.19
C ASP A 147 23.27 -5.43 -16.61
N GLY A 148 24.02 -4.33 -16.81
CA GLY A 148 23.45 -3.03 -17.19
C GLY A 148 22.70 -2.28 -16.08
N SER A 149 22.80 -2.68 -14.81
CA SER A 149 22.11 -2.01 -13.70
C SER A 149 22.84 -2.18 -12.36
N VAL A 150 22.98 -1.09 -11.60
CA VAL A 150 23.42 -1.13 -10.19
C VAL A 150 22.33 -0.55 -9.30
N GLN A 151 21.99 -1.24 -8.21
CA GLN A 151 21.02 -0.76 -7.23
C GLN A 151 21.67 0.33 -6.37
N LEU A 152 20.99 1.44 -6.10
CA LEU A 152 21.48 2.53 -5.24
C LEU A 152 20.30 3.01 -4.37
N GLY A 153 20.31 2.63 -3.10
CA GLY A 153 19.18 2.82 -2.21
C GLY A 153 17.95 2.08 -2.73
N ASN A 154 16.85 2.80 -2.95
CA ASN A 154 15.64 2.27 -3.58
C ASN A 154 15.58 2.48 -5.11
N THR A 155 16.66 2.95 -5.74
CA THR A 155 16.70 3.31 -7.18
C THR A 155 17.73 2.49 -7.94
N SER A 156 17.36 1.90 -9.08
CA SER A 156 18.31 1.28 -10.01
C SER A 156 18.95 2.33 -10.92
N LEU A 157 20.28 2.40 -10.97
CA LEU A 157 21.05 3.15 -11.96
C LEU A 157 21.33 2.24 -13.17
N ASN A 158 20.65 2.54 -14.28
CA ASN A 158 20.74 1.84 -15.56
C ASN A 158 20.65 2.88 -16.71
N ALA A 159 20.67 2.46 -17.97
CA ALA A 159 20.65 3.39 -19.11
C ALA A 159 19.44 4.35 -19.12
N ALA A 160 18.25 3.89 -18.70
CA ALA A 160 17.05 4.73 -18.67
C ALA A 160 17.11 5.74 -17.52
N THR A 161 17.42 5.29 -16.31
CA THR A 161 17.48 6.16 -15.13
C THR A 161 18.69 7.09 -15.15
N LEU A 162 19.79 6.70 -15.81
CA LEU A 162 20.93 7.58 -16.13
C LEU A 162 20.48 8.76 -16.98
N ALA A 163 19.72 8.52 -18.05
CA ALA A 163 19.20 9.57 -18.92
C ALA A 163 18.24 10.52 -18.18
N GLU A 164 17.39 9.98 -17.30
CA GLU A 164 16.47 10.77 -16.46
C GLU A 164 17.22 11.63 -15.43
N ASN A 165 18.35 11.14 -14.91
CA ASN A 165 19.14 11.79 -13.85
C ASN A 165 20.43 12.45 -14.35
N ASN A 166 20.59 12.63 -15.67
CA ASN A 166 21.84 13.08 -16.29
C ASN A 166 22.42 14.35 -15.67
N LEU A 167 21.58 15.33 -15.32
CA LEU A 167 22.05 16.56 -14.67
C LEU A 167 22.65 16.30 -13.28
N ASN A 168 22.00 15.47 -12.46
CA ASN A 168 22.48 15.18 -11.11
C ASN A 168 23.80 14.40 -11.15
N ILE A 169 23.90 13.41 -12.04
CA ILE A 169 25.09 12.54 -12.15
C ILE A 169 26.26 13.28 -12.80
N SER A 170 26.03 14.09 -13.85
CA SER A 170 27.11 14.89 -14.45
C SER A 170 27.76 15.88 -13.49
N LEU A 171 27.03 16.33 -12.46
CA LEU A 171 27.59 17.20 -11.42
C LEU A 171 28.57 16.48 -10.48
N TRP A 172 28.61 15.14 -10.48
CA TRP A 172 29.61 14.37 -9.73
C TRP A 172 31.03 14.67 -10.21
N ALA A 173 31.19 15.08 -11.48
CA ALA A 173 32.48 15.52 -12.04
C ALA A 173 33.18 16.60 -11.20
N ASN A 174 32.43 17.45 -10.48
CA ASN A 174 33.01 18.51 -9.65
C ASN A 174 33.70 17.98 -8.38
N ALA A 175 33.42 16.74 -8.00
CA ALA A 175 33.99 16.12 -6.80
C ALA A 175 35.33 15.42 -7.08
N PHE A 176 35.55 14.94 -8.31
CA PHE A 176 36.74 14.20 -8.72
C PHE A 176 37.97 15.12 -8.90
N SER A 177 39.16 14.55 -8.71
CA SER A 177 40.43 15.12 -9.17
C SER A 177 40.60 14.89 -10.69
N GLU A 178 41.68 15.41 -11.30
CA GLU A 178 41.93 15.23 -12.74
C GLU A 178 42.13 13.76 -13.15
N THR A 179 42.49 12.89 -12.20
CA THR A 179 42.69 11.44 -12.39
C THR A 179 41.80 10.66 -11.42
N GLY A 180 40.61 11.19 -11.14
CA GLY A 180 39.68 10.58 -10.21
C GLY A 180 38.97 9.38 -10.84
N ASP A 181 38.91 8.27 -10.10
CA ASP A 181 38.29 7.03 -10.57
C ASP A 181 36.91 6.78 -9.92
N LEU A 182 35.97 6.21 -10.67
CA LEU A 182 34.70 5.69 -10.16
C LEU A 182 34.68 4.16 -10.22
N LEU A 183 34.75 3.50 -9.06
CA LEU A 183 34.77 2.05 -8.95
C LEU A 183 33.42 1.56 -8.42
N ILE A 184 32.72 0.75 -9.22
CA ILE A 184 31.39 0.23 -8.89
C ILE A 184 31.49 -1.28 -8.64
N TYR A 185 31.39 -1.65 -7.36
CA TYR A 185 31.30 -3.03 -6.90
C TYR A 185 29.83 -3.44 -6.91
N GLY A 186 29.40 -4.02 -8.03
CA GLY A 186 28.07 -4.62 -8.21
C GLY A 186 28.15 -5.76 -9.20
N CYS A 187 27.53 -6.89 -8.85
CA CYS A 187 27.69 -8.12 -9.63
C CYS A 187 27.26 -7.93 -11.09
N ASN A 188 28.05 -8.47 -12.01
CA ASN A 188 27.76 -8.57 -13.44
C ASN A 188 27.46 -7.24 -14.14
N LEU A 189 27.69 -6.08 -13.53
CA LEU A 189 27.28 -4.78 -14.06
C LEU A 189 27.71 -4.56 -15.51
N ALA A 190 28.92 -4.99 -15.87
CA ALA A 190 29.51 -4.86 -17.19
C ALA A 190 29.66 -6.21 -17.94
N ALA A 191 28.79 -7.19 -17.64
CA ALA A 191 28.84 -8.53 -18.24
C ALA A 191 28.58 -8.52 -19.75
N SER A 192 27.65 -7.68 -20.25
CA SER A 192 27.31 -7.56 -21.66
C SER A 192 27.68 -6.21 -22.29
N GLU A 193 27.33 -6.04 -23.57
CA GLU A 193 27.47 -4.77 -24.29
C GLU A 193 26.55 -3.68 -23.69
N VAL A 194 25.43 -4.06 -23.07
CA VAL A 194 24.53 -3.13 -22.36
C VAL A 194 25.26 -2.54 -21.15
N GLY A 195 25.82 -3.39 -20.29
CA GLY A 195 26.62 -2.98 -19.14
C GLY A 195 27.87 -2.17 -19.49
N GLN A 196 28.59 -2.59 -20.53
CA GLN A 196 29.75 -1.85 -21.02
C GLN A 196 29.39 -0.47 -21.59
N SER A 197 28.21 -0.34 -22.22
CA SER A 197 27.72 0.96 -22.68
C SER A 197 27.37 1.88 -21.50
N LEU A 198 26.77 1.33 -20.44
CA LEU A 198 26.44 2.08 -19.23
C LEU A 198 27.69 2.67 -18.56
N ILE A 199 28.75 1.88 -18.36
CA ILE A 199 29.99 2.40 -17.74
C ILE A 199 30.72 3.39 -18.65
N ALA A 200 30.62 3.24 -19.98
CA ALA A 200 31.18 4.21 -20.92
C ALA A 200 30.44 5.55 -20.86
N GLU A 201 29.10 5.53 -20.77
CA GLU A 201 28.28 6.73 -20.61
C GLU A 201 28.53 7.41 -19.27
N LEU A 202 28.66 6.64 -18.18
CA LEU A 202 29.05 7.16 -16.86
C LEU A 202 30.42 7.87 -16.92
N SER A 203 31.41 7.28 -17.58
CA SER A 203 32.73 7.90 -17.74
C SER A 203 32.64 9.21 -18.52
N GLU A 204 31.85 9.25 -19.59
CA GLU A 204 31.67 10.47 -20.39
C GLU A 204 31.02 11.61 -19.60
N ILE A 205 29.98 11.32 -18.80
CA ILE A 205 29.24 12.38 -18.09
C ILE A 205 29.89 12.80 -16.78
N THR A 206 30.60 11.89 -16.10
CA THR A 206 31.31 12.19 -14.83
C THR A 206 32.73 12.70 -15.06
N LEU A 207 33.25 12.55 -16.28
CA LEU A 207 34.65 12.85 -16.64
C LEU A 207 35.67 12.06 -15.80
N ALA A 208 35.23 10.98 -15.17
CA ALA A 208 36.04 10.06 -14.39
C ALA A 208 36.28 8.77 -15.19
N ASP A 209 37.36 8.08 -14.87
CA ASP A 209 37.59 6.74 -15.38
C ASP A 209 36.74 5.76 -14.55
N VAL A 210 35.96 4.90 -15.20
CA VAL A 210 34.95 4.05 -14.53
C VAL A 210 35.35 2.59 -14.61
N ALA A 211 35.31 1.87 -13.50
CA ALA A 211 35.50 0.42 -13.45
C ALA A 211 34.32 -0.30 -12.80
N ALA A 212 33.99 -1.48 -13.33
CA ALA A 212 32.90 -2.32 -12.85
C ALA A 212 33.22 -3.81 -13.06
N SER A 213 32.60 -4.66 -12.24
CA SER A 213 32.69 -6.12 -12.41
C SER A 213 31.81 -6.59 -13.59
N SER A 214 32.29 -7.63 -14.27
CA SER A 214 31.60 -8.37 -15.33
C SER A 214 31.16 -9.76 -14.90
N ASP A 215 31.42 -10.15 -13.65
CA ASP A 215 31.04 -11.40 -13.02
C ASP A 215 30.54 -11.19 -11.57
N LEU A 216 30.51 -12.24 -10.75
CA LEU A 216 30.00 -12.15 -9.39
C LEU A 216 30.99 -11.39 -8.50
N THR A 217 30.58 -10.26 -7.92
CA THR A 217 31.36 -9.56 -6.91
C THR A 217 31.03 -10.08 -5.50
N GLY A 218 32.01 -10.58 -4.75
CA GLY A 218 31.82 -11.09 -3.40
C GLY A 218 32.76 -12.21 -3.01
N HIS A 219 32.29 -13.13 -2.16
CA HIS A 219 33.15 -14.18 -1.63
C HIS A 219 33.48 -15.29 -2.64
N ALA A 220 34.74 -15.72 -2.67
CA ALA A 220 35.25 -16.76 -3.56
C ALA A 220 34.53 -18.11 -3.44
N SER A 221 34.01 -18.47 -2.26
CA SER A 221 33.25 -19.73 -2.11
C SER A 221 31.87 -19.70 -2.76
N LEU A 222 31.36 -18.51 -3.07
CA LEU A 222 30.11 -18.28 -3.79
C LEU A 222 30.35 -18.10 -5.29
N GLY A 223 31.61 -18.17 -5.74
CA GLY A 223 32.00 -18.03 -7.13
C GLY A 223 32.30 -16.60 -7.56
N GLY A 224 32.45 -15.67 -6.61
CA GLY A 224 32.74 -14.27 -6.90
C GLY A 224 34.10 -13.80 -6.41
N ASP A 225 34.53 -12.64 -6.89
CA ASP A 225 35.73 -11.97 -6.43
C ASP A 225 35.52 -10.46 -6.28
N TRP A 226 36.57 -9.69 -6.12
CA TRP A 226 36.48 -8.23 -5.99
C TRP A 226 37.25 -7.53 -7.10
N GLU A 227 37.53 -8.25 -8.20
CA GLU A 227 38.12 -7.70 -9.40
C GLU A 227 37.05 -6.85 -10.14
N LEU A 228 37.53 -5.86 -10.90
CA LEU A 228 36.69 -5.03 -11.77
C LEU A 228 37.24 -5.20 -13.18
N GLU A 229 36.78 -6.23 -13.89
CA GLU A 229 37.40 -6.67 -15.15
C GLU A 229 37.06 -5.77 -16.35
N ARG A 230 36.18 -4.77 -16.17
CA ARG A 230 35.81 -3.81 -17.22
C ARG A 230 36.06 -2.40 -16.74
N ALA A 231 36.68 -1.61 -17.62
CA ALA A 231 36.93 -0.21 -17.38
C ALA A 231 36.68 0.62 -18.65
N ALA A 232 36.18 1.84 -18.44
CA ALA A 232 36.16 2.93 -19.39
C ALA A 232 37.13 4.01 -18.87
N GLY A 233 38.37 3.99 -19.36
CA GLY A 233 39.44 4.83 -18.82
C GLY A 233 40.68 4.04 -18.35
N SER A 234 41.60 4.72 -17.67
CA SER A 234 42.70 4.09 -16.92
C SER A 234 42.35 4.11 -15.44
N ILE A 235 42.59 3.02 -14.70
CA ILE A 235 42.20 2.95 -13.29
C ILE A 235 43.49 2.93 -12.46
N GLU A 236 43.68 3.96 -11.66
CA GLU A 236 44.82 4.12 -10.75
C GLU A 236 44.47 3.68 -9.32
N ALA A 237 43.21 3.78 -8.94
CA ALA A 237 42.70 3.43 -7.63
C ALA A 237 42.71 1.91 -7.38
N THR A 238 42.89 1.54 -6.12
CA THR A 238 42.87 0.14 -5.70
C THR A 238 41.51 -0.23 -5.13
N VAL A 239 41.19 -1.53 -5.13
CA VAL A 239 39.96 -2.05 -4.52
C VAL A 239 39.82 -1.53 -3.07
N ALA A 240 38.63 -1.04 -2.72
CA ALA A 240 38.37 -0.44 -1.41
C ALA A 240 38.44 -1.46 -0.26
N ILE A 241 37.90 -2.66 -0.47
CA ILE A 241 37.82 -3.72 0.53
C ILE A 241 39.17 -4.44 0.67
N SER A 242 39.65 -4.58 1.91
CA SER A 242 40.93 -5.20 2.21
C SER A 242 40.95 -6.70 1.87
N ALA A 243 42.12 -7.25 1.55
CA ALA A 243 42.25 -8.67 1.23
C ALA A 243 41.79 -9.61 2.36
N GLU A 244 41.83 -9.16 3.63
CA GLU A 244 41.29 -9.92 4.76
C GLU A 244 39.76 -9.92 4.75
N ALA A 245 39.13 -8.77 4.53
CA ALA A 245 37.68 -8.67 4.42
C ALA A 245 37.14 -9.42 3.20
N GLN A 246 37.83 -9.37 2.05
CA GLN A 246 37.45 -10.15 0.86
C GLN A 246 37.39 -11.67 1.14
N GLN A 247 38.27 -12.19 2.02
CA GLN A 247 38.28 -13.61 2.42
C GLN A 247 37.28 -13.96 3.52
N ASN A 248 36.82 -12.97 4.28
CA ASN A 248 35.94 -13.17 5.43
C ASN A 248 34.48 -12.76 5.18
N TYR A 249 34.23 -12.00 4.11
CA TYR A 249 32.89 -11.66 3.66
C TYR A 249 32.17 -12.95 3.24
N GLN A 250 30.93 -13.16 3.68
CA GLN A 250 30.22 -14.44 3.47
C GLN A 250 29.02 -14.30 2.53
N ALA A 251 28.98 -13.24 1.73
CA ALA A 251 27.90 -12.92 0.80
C ALA A 251 28.43 -12.54 -0.59
N SER A 252 27.51 -12.29 -1.52
CA SER A 252 27.78 -11.74 -2.86
C SER A 252 26.82 -10.61 -3.16
N LEU A 253 27.23 -9.67 -4.00
CA LEU A 253 26.44 -8.48 -4.38
C LEU A 253 25.44 -8.79 -5.50
N ILE A 254 24.91 -10.01 -5.57
CA ILE A 254 24.05 -10.47 -6.67
C ILE A 254 22.63 -9.96 -6.45
N VAL A 255 21.99 -9.50 -7.51
CA VAL A 255 20.53 -9.35 -7.55
C VAL A 255 19.94 -10.61 -8.15
N TYR A 256 18.92 -11.16 -7.51
CA TYR A 256 18.23 -12.34 -8.02
C TYR A 256 17.11 -11.94 -8.97
N THR A 257 17.35 -12.07 -10.28
CA THR A 257 16.33 -11.84 -11.30
C THR A 257 15.69 -13.16 -11.71
N TRP A 258 14.36 -13.16 -11.85
CA TRP A 258 13.63 -14.30 -12.40
C TRP A 258 13.94 -14.48 -13.89
N ASP A 259 14.61 -15.57 -14.23
CA ASP A 259 15.02 -15.88 -15.60
C ASP A 259 14.27 -17.09 -16.20
N GLY A 260 13.50 -17.82 -15.38
CA GLY A 260 12.68 -18.96 -15.78
C GLY A 260 13.47 -20.09 -16.46
N GLY A 261 14.74 -20.29 -16.11
CA GLY A 261 15.59 -21.35 -16.67
C GLY A 261 15.25 -22.78 -16.21
N GLY A 262 14.39 -22.93 -15.20
CA GLY A 262 13.98 -24.21 -14.61
C GLY A 262 12.98 -25.01 -15.45
N ALA A 263 12.70 -26.24 -15.00
CA ALA A 263 11.72 -27.11 -15.65
C ALA A 263 10.27 -26.81 -15.23
N THR A 264 10.10 -26.14 -14.10
CA THR A 264 8.83 -25.70 -13.54
C THR A 264 8.89 -24.21 -13.23
N ASN A 265 7.74 -23.60 -12.94
CA ASN A 265 7.63 -22.20 -12.56
C ASN A 265 7.67 -22.01 -11.03
N ASN A 266 8.19 -22.99 -10.30
CA ASN A 266 8.23 -22.94 -8.84
C ASN A 266 9.35 -22.02 -8.37
N TRP A 267 9.03 -21.16 -7.40
CA TRP A 267 9.97 -20.30 -6.69
C TRP A 267 11.17 -21.09 -6.14
N SER A 268 10.90 -22.28 -5.59
CA SER A 268 11.91 -23.15 -4.98
C SER A 268 12.83 -23.89 -5.97
N GLU A 269 12.69 -23.69 -7.28
CA GLU A 269 13.60 -24.26 -8.27
C GLU A 269 14.73 -23.28 -8.60
N ALA A 270 15.94 -23.58 -8.11
CA ALA A 270 17.11 -22.72 -8.21
C ALA A 270 17.43 -22.24 -9.65
N ALA A 271 17.16 -23.08 -10.65
CA ALA A 271 17.40 -22.78 -12.06
C ALA A 271 16.46 -21.72 -12.67
N ASN A 272 15.46 -21.24 -11.92
CA ASN A 272 14.60 -20.12 -12.35
C ASN A 272 15.17 -18.74 -12.01
N TRP A 273 16.33 -18.71 -11.37
CA TRP A 273 16.96 -17.52 -10.87
C TRP A 273 18.33 -17.32 -11.49
N THR A 274 18.68 -16.06 -11.74
CA THR A 274 20.04 -15.71 -12.13
C THR A 274 21.06 -16.29 -11.15
N GLY A 275 22.04 -17.02 -11.68
CA GLY A 275 23.06 -17.69 -10.86
C GLY A 275 22.66 -19.09 -10.38
N ASP A 276 21.53 -19.65 -10.83
CA ASP A 276 21.06 -21.00 -10.52
C ASP A 276 20.99 -21.29 -9.00
N THR A 277 20.64 -20.29 -8.20
CA THR A 277 20.51 -20.37 -6.73
C THR A 277 19.21 -19.73 -6.26
N ILE A 278 18.61 -20.23 -5.19
CA ILE A 278 17.34 -19.73 -4.66
C ILE A 278 17.64 -18.51 -3.78
N PRO A 279 16.91 -17.38 -3.93
CA PRO A 279 17.03 -16.22 -3.04
C PRO A 279 16.72 -16.59 -1.58
N GLY A 280 17.39 -15.94 -0.64
CA GLY A 280 17.15 -16.03 0.79
C GLY A 280 16.77 -14.69 1.41
N ALA A 281 16.73 -14.66 2.75
CA ALA A 281 16.17 -13.56 3.53
C ALA A 281 16.82 -12.19 3.34
N ALA A 282 18.07 -12.15 2.91
CA ALA A 282 18.82 -10.92 2.71
C ALA A 282 18.87 -10.50 1.23
N ASP A 283 18.36 -11.35 0.34
CA ASP A 283 18.46 -11.15 -1.09
C ASP A 283 17.33 -10.30 -1.66
N ASP A 284 17.68 -9.44 -2.61
CA ASP A 284 16.73 -8.67 -3.42
C ASP A 284 16.28 -9.47 -4.64
N VAL A 285 14.97 -9.49 -4.88
CA VAL A 285 14.38 -10.20 -6.01
C VAL A 285 13.74 -9.26 -7.01
N ILE A 286 14.04 -9.49 -8.28
CA ILE A 286 13.55 -8.69 -9.40
C ILE A 286 12.79 -9.56 -10.41
N PHE A 287 11.62 -9.09 -10.79
CA PHE A 287 10.86 -9.54 -11.94
C PHE A 287 10.86 -8.43 -12.99
N ASP A 288 11.48 -8.67 -14.13
CA ASP A 288 11.61 -7.68 -15.20
C ASP A 288 11.34 -8.29 -16.60
N GLY A 289 11.79 -7.61 -17.65
CA GLY A 289 11.64 -8.09 -19.03
C GLY A 289 12.56 -9.25 -19.43
N THR A 290 13.42 -9.75 -18.54
CA THR A 290 14.35 -10.87 -18.81
C THR A 290 13.58 -12.16 -19.09
N ASN A 291 12.56 -12.44 -18.29
CA ASN A 291 11.63 -13.54 -18.48
C ASN A 291 10.23 -13.16 -17.98
N THR A 292 9.19 -13.57 -18.69
CA THR A 292 7.79 -13.22 -18.38
C THR A 292 6.91 -14.41 -18.02
N SER A 293 7.52 -15.57 -17.74
CA SER A 293 6.81 -16.77 -17.29
C SER A 293 6.21 -16.55 -15.91
N ASP A 294 5.05 -17.15 -15.67
CA ASP A 294 4.40 -17.12 -14.35
C ASP A 294 5.33 -17.68 -13.25
N VAL A 295 5.07 -17.29 -12.02
CA VAL A 295 5.81 -17.71 -10.82
C VAL A 295 4.82 -18.29 -9.82
N VAL A 296 5.20 -19.42 -9.20
CA VAL A 296 4.44 -20.01 -8.10
C VAL A 296 5.33 -20.03 -6.86
N PHE A 297 4.99 -19.23 -5.86
CA PHE A 297 5.57 -19.32 -4.52
C PHE A 297 5.05 -20.57 -3.81
N ASP A 298 5.67 -21.71 -4.12
CA ASP A 298 5.27 -23.03 -3.68
C ASP A 298 5.71 -23.37 -2.25
N VAL A 299 6.65 -22.59 -1.71
CA VAL A 299 7.16 -22.68 -0.34
C VAL A 299 7.13 -21.32 0.33
N ALA A 300 6.98 -21.30 1.65
CA ALA A 300 7.05 -20.06 2.40
C ALA A 300 8.50 -19.58 2.47
N ASP A 301 8.72 -18.29 2.28
CA ASP A 301 10.06 -17.72 2.21
C ASP A 301 10.13 -16.29 2.77
N THR A 302 11.35 -15.84 3.00
CA THR A 302 11.69 -14.46 3.35
C THR A 302 12.70 -13.95 2.34
N ILE A 303 12.54 -12.70 1.89
CA ILE A 303 13.49 -11.97 1.05
C ILE A 303 13.61 -10.52 1.54
N ASN A 304 14.60 -9.78 1.04
CA ASN A 304 14.82 -8.38 1.40
C ASN A 304 13.88 -7.46 0.62
N ASN A 305 14.22 -7.07 -0.62
CA ASN A 305 13.34 -6.27 -1.48
C ASN A 305 12.63 -7.10 -2.56
N PHE A 306 11.37 -6.75 -2.85
CA PHE A 306 10.57 -7.37 -3.89
C PHE A 306 10.20 -6.36 -4.97
N THR A 307 10.75 -6.51 -6.18
CA THR A 307 10.54 -5.53 -7.26
C THR A 307 9.95 -6.16 -8.51
N ILE A 308 8.82 -5.64 -8.99
CA ILE A 308 8.23 -5.96 -10.29
C ILE A 308 8.36 -4.73 -11.21
N ASN A 309 9.28 -4.83 -12.16
CA ASN A 309 9.63 -3.77 -13.11
C ASN A 309 8.84 -3.86 -14.43
N PRO A 310 8.68 -2.72 -15.14
CA PRO A 310 8.16 -2.73 -16.50
C PRO A 310 8.86 -3.78 -17.37
N GLY A 311 8.06 -4.55 -18.11
CA GLY A 311 8.56 -5.63 -18.97
C GLY A 311 8.18 -7.02 -18.47
N TYR A 312 8.03 -7.21 -17.15
CA TYR A 312 7.47 -8.45 -16.62
C TYR A 312 5.96 -8.49 -16.89
N THR A 313 5.48 -9.56 -17.52
CA THR A 313 4.05 -9.72 -17.87
C THR A 313 3.42 -10.99 -17.30
N GLY A 314 4.15 -11.73 -16.47
CA GLY A 314 3.68 -12.97 -15.88
C GLY A 314 2.75 -12.75 -14.69
N THR A 315 2.18 -13.84 -14.21
CA THR A 315 1.42 -13.90 -12.96
C THR A 315 2.31 -14.45 -11.85
N ILE A 316 2.45 -13.70 -10.76
CA ILE A 316 3.11 -14.16 -9.53
C ILE A 316 2.02 -14.65 -8.58
N THR A 317 1.98 -15.96 -8.34
CA THR A 317 0.97 -16.60 -7.48
C THR A 317 1.57 -16.96 -6.12
N LEU A 318 1.02 -16.41 -5.05
CA LEU A 318 1.35 -16.83 -3.68
C LEU A 318 0.59 -18.11 -3.34
N ALA A 319 1.25 -19.26 -3.46
CA ALA A 319 0.74 -20.55 -2.97
C ALA A 319 1.19 -20.87 -1.52
N ALA A 320 2.08 -20.05 -0.97
CA ALA A 320 2.53 -20.04 0.41
C ALA A 320 2.76 -18.59 0.89
N ASN A 321 3.04 -18.41 2.18
CA ASN A 321 3.30 -17.08 2.76
C ASN A 321 4.65 -16.51 2.29
N LEU A 322 4.71 -15.20 2.06
CA LEU A 322 5.94 -14.49 1.74
C LEU A 322 6.19 -13.38 2.76
N THR A 323 7.43 -13.25 3.22
CA THR A 323 7.89 -12.11 4.02
C THR A 323 8.89 -11.28 3.21
N ILE A 324 8.68 -9.97 3.20
CA ILE A 324 9.56 -8.97 2.61
C ILE A 324 10.09 -8.13 3.77
N ASP A 325 11.37 -8.26 4.06
CA ASP A 325 12.01 -7.55 5.18
C ASP A 325 12.33 -6.08 4.82
N GLY A 326 12.52 -5.78 3.55
CA GLY A 326 12.64 -4.44 2.98
C GLY A 326 11.36 -4.00 2.26
N ASN A 327 11.53 -3.44 1.06
CA ASN A 327 10.48 -2.75 0.31
C ASN A 327 9.79 -3.66 -0.71
N PHE A 328 8.50 -3.43 -0.90
CA PHE A 328 7.73 -3.94 -2.02
C PHE A 328 7.52 -2.84 -3.07
N SER A 329 7.84 -3.12 -4.33
CA SER A 329 7.64 -2.20 -5.45
C SER A 329 7.01 -2.92 -6.64
N MET A 330 5.89 -2.39 -7.15
CA MET A 330 5.23 -2.88 -8.36
C MET A 330 4.93 -1.75 -9.34
N ASN A 331 5.60 -1.79 -10.49
CA ASN A 331 5.51 -0.80 -11.56
C ASN A 331 5.40 -1.46 -12.94
N SER A 332 4.70 -2.59 -13.06
CA SER A 332 4.46 -3.23 -14.35
C SER A 332 2.98 -3.36 -14.64
N ALA A 333 2.49 -2.54 -15.58
CA ALA A 333 1.08 -2.48 -15.97
C ALA A 333 0.51 -3.80 -16.50
N ALA A 334 1.36 -4.73 -16.97
CA ALA A 334 0.94 -6.02 -17.51
C ALA A 334 1.16 -7.20 -16.55
N ALA A 335 1.82 -6.99 -15.41
CA ALA A 335 2.04 -8.03 -14.42
C ALA A 335 0.80 -8.23 -13.54
N THR A 336 0.64 -9.45 -13.04
CA THR A 336 -0.38 -9.78 -12.03
C THR A 336 0.29 -10.34 -10.77
N LEU A 337 -0.09 -9.82 -9.60
CA LEU A 337 0.20 -10.44 -8.30
C LEU A 337 -1.08 -11.07 -7.77
N ASP A 338 -1.12 -12.39 -7.64
CA ASP A 338 -2.23 -13.15 -7.05
C ASP A 338 -1.82 -13.61 -5.63
N MET A 339 -2.47 -13.05 -4.62
CA MET A 339 -2.21 -13.38 -3.20
C MET A 339 -2.99 -14.60 -2.72
N GLY A 340 -4.00 -15.05 -3.45
CA GLY A 340 -4.86 -16.17 -3.09
C GLY A 340 -5.47 -16.06 -1.69
N ALA A 341 -5.05 -16.95 -0.78
CA ALA A 341 -5.46 -16.96 0.62
C ALA A 341 -4.26 -16.86 1.59
N ASN A 342 -3.09 -16.50 1.07
CA ASN A 342 -1.84 -16.48 1.82
C ASN A 342 -1.54 -15.10 2.41
N THR A 343 -0.58 -15.06 3.33
CA THR A 343 -0.10 -13.81 3.93
C THR A 343 1.12 -13.31 3.17
N LEU A 344 1.07 -12.05 2.75
CA LEU A 344 2.22 -11.27 2.31
C LEU A 344 2.56 -10.30 3.43
N ARG A 345 3.70 -10.52 4.09
CA ARG A 345 4.20 -9.64 5.14
C ARG A 345 5.19 -8.64 4.53
N ALA A 346 4.97 -7.36 4.75
CA ALA A 346 5.88 -6.28 4.34
C ALA A 346 6.35 -5.50 5.58
N ASN A 347 7.67 -5.40 5.75
CA ASN A 347 8.27 -4.70 6.88
C ASN A 347 8.78 -3.29 6.51
N GLY A 348 9.09 -3.06 5.23
CA GLY A 348 9.44 -1.75 4.70
C GLY A 348 8.30 -1.11 3.91
N ASP A 349 8.66 -0.19 3.02
CA ASP A 349 7.72 0.59 2.23
C ASP A 349 7.00 -0.26 1.19
N TRP A 350 5.76 0.12 0.89
CA TRP A 350 4.95 -0.45 -0.17
C TRP A 350 4.67 0.60 -1.22
N THR A 351 5.12 0.36 -2.45
CA THR A 351 4.88 1.26 -3.59
C THR A 351 4.21 0.52 -4.74
N TYR A 352 3.00 0.92 -5.08
CA TYR A 352 2.27 0.42 -6.26
C TYR A 352 1.98 1.56 -7.23
N THR A 353 2.48 1.44 -8.46
CA THR A 353 2.21 2.42 -9.53
C THR A 353 1.39 1.83 -10.67
N ALA A 354 1.57 0.54 -11.00
CA ALA A 354 0.86 -0.10 -12.10
C ALA A 354 0.86 -1.63 -11.99
N GLY A 355 -0.21 -2.26 -12.49
CA GLY A 355 -0.35 -3.71 -12.60
C GLY A 355 -1.76 -4.18 -12.28
N THR A 356 -1.89 -5.47 -11.97
CA THR A 356 -3.09 -6.03 -11.35
C THR A 356 -2.68 -6.73 -10.06
N VAL A 357 -3.36 -6.41 -8.96
CA VAL A 357 -3.24 -7.17 -7.71
C VAL A 357 -4.58 -7.86 -7.48
N ASP A 358 -4.58 -9.19 -7.58
CA ASP A 358 -5.70 -10.02 -7.12
C ASP A 358 -5.42 -10.41 -5.67
N ALA A 359 -5.92 -9.60 -4.74
CA ALA A 359 -5.68 -9.82 -3.33
C ALA A 359 -6.49 -11.00 -2.76
N GLY A 360 -7.52 -11.47 -3.47
CA GLY A 360 -8.39 -12.58 -3.06
C GLY A 360 -8.86 -12.47 -1.61
N THR A 361 -8.57 -13.51 -0.83
CA THR A 361 -8.78 -13.55 0.64
C THR A 361 -7.47 -13.46 1.41
N GLY A 362 -6.37 -13.13 0.74
CA GLY A 362 -5.05 -13.00 1.31
C GLY A 362 -4.98 -11.87 2.34
N ILE A 363 -3.87 -11.86 3.08
CA ILE A 363 -3.61 -10.87 4.12
C ILE A 363 -2.35 -10.10 3.73
N ALA A 364 -2.46 -8.78 3.60
CA ALA A 364 -1.31 -7.89 3.65
C ALA A 364 -1.03 -7.54 5.12
N LEU A 365 0.09 -8.05 5.64
CA LEU A 365 0.53 -7.82 7.01
C LEU A 365 1.67 -6.80 7.00
N PHE A 366 1.38 -5.59 7.47
CA PHE A 366 2.40 -4.54 7.59
C PHE A 366 2.97 -4.53 9.00
N THR A 367 4.30 -4.62 9.10
CA THR A 367 5.03 -4.51 10.38
C THR A 367 6.14 -3.46 10.26
N GLY A 368 6.75 -3.05 11.38
CA GLY A 368 7.83 -2.04 11.35
C GLY A 368 7.33 -0.63 11.02
N THR A 369 8.22 0.26 10.58
CA THR A 369 7.83 1.61 10.12
C THR A 369 7.79 1.61 8.60
N ALA A 370 6.71 2.08 7.99
CA ALA A 370 6.54 2.04 6.54
C ALA A 370 5.69 3.18 5.98
N THR A 371 6.04 3.60 4.76
CA THR A 371 5.17 4.36 3.86
C THR A 371 4.41 3.40 2.95
N ILE A 372 3.10 3.57 2.86
CA ILE A 372 2.20 2.75 2.05
C ILE A 372 1.58 3.65 0.98
N ASP A 373 2.06 3.52 -0.25
CA ASP A 373 1.44 4.06 -1.45
C ASP A 373 0.83 2.90 -2.26
N ALA A 374 -0.47 2.66 -2.02
CA ALA A 374 -1.24 1.63 -2.70
C ALA A 374 -1.77 2.09 -4.07
N GLY A 375 -1.52 3.33 -4.50
CA GLY A 375 -2.03 3.86 -5.76
C GLY A 375 -3.53 3.60 -5.96
N ALA A 376 -3.87 2.80 -6.98
CA ALA A 376 -5.26 2.46 -7.34
C ALA A 376 -5.64 0.99 -7.07
N MET A 377 -4.78 0.20 -6.41
CA MET A 377 -5.14 -1.18 -6.05
C MET A 377 -5.97 -1.23 -4.77
N SER A 378 -6.73 -2.32 -4.61
CA SER A 378 -7.38 -2.69 -3.35
C SER A 378 -6.70 -3.91 -2.73
N PHE A 379 -6.70 -3.96 -1.40
CA PHE A 379 -6.31 -5.14 -0.63
C PHE A 379 -7.53 -5.98 -0.27
N GLY A 380 -7.31 -7.29 -0.13
CA GLY A 380 -8.31 -8.21 0.41
C GLY A 380 -8.47 -7.96 1.90
N ASN A 381 -7.52 -8.42 2.71
CA ASN A 381 -7.49 -8.10 4.14
C ASN A 381 -6.18 -7.42 4.51
N VAL A 382 -6.25 -6.49 5.47
CA VAL A 382 -5.07 -5.77 5.96
C VAL A 382 -4.96 -5.92 7.46
N ILE A 383 -3.74 -6.21 7.90
CA ILE A 383 -3.36 -6.17 9.31
C ILE A 383 -2.19 -5.22 9.45
N PHE A 384 -2.34 -4.22 10.31
CA PHE A 384 -1.24 -3.43 10.81
C PHE A 384 -0.84 -3.95 12.18
N ASP A 385 0.44 -4.33 12.29
CA ASP A 385 1.13 -4.56 13.56
C ASP A 385 1.96 -3.33 13.94
N THR A 386 2.62 -3.40 15.10
CA THR A 386 3.44 -2.33 15.69
C THR A 386 4.34 -1.61 14.68
N GLY A 387 4.41 -0.29 14.86
CA GLY A 387 5.28 0.64 14.14
C GLY A 387 4.50 1.78 13.46
N ASP A 388 5.25 2.75 12.93
CA ASP A 388 4.68 3.97 12.37
C ASP A 388 4.30 3.79 10.89
N ARG A 389 3.10 4.24 10.51
CA ARG A 389 2.58 4.16 9.14
C ARG A 389 2.36 5.54 8.56
N THR A 390 2.85 5.74 7.34
CA THR A 390 2.48 6.89 6.50
C THR A 390 1.65 6.38 5.33
N ILE A 391 0.38 6.79 5.25
CA ILE A 391 -0.51 6.42 4.15
C ILE A 391 -0.47 7.53 3.09
N VAL A 392 -0.17 7.16 1.86
CA VAL A 392 -0.18 8.05 0.70
C VAL A 392 -1.45 7.79 -0.10
N GLY A 393 -2.21 8.84 -0.40
CA GLY A 393 -3.48 8.72 -1.12
C GLY A 393 -4.53 7.92 -0.34
N THR A 394 -5.12 6.93 -0.99
CA THR A 394 -6.13 6.03 -0.41
C THR A 394 -5.55 4.62 -0.32
N LEU A 395 -5.60 4.03 0.87
CA LEU A 395 -5.44 2.61 1.09
C LEU A 395 -6.82 1.96 1.05
N ASP A 396 -7.12 1.25 -0.03
CA ASP A 396 -8.41 0.60 -0.22
C ASP A 396 -8.40 -0.86 0.23
N ILE A 397 -9.41 -1.28 0.99
CA ILE A 397 -9.50 -2.60 1.62
C ILE A 397 -10.90 -3.16 1.42
N ASP A 398 -11.03 -4.16 0.55
CA ASP A 398 -12.32 -4.80 0.26
C ASP A 398 -12.84 -5.65 1.44
N GLY A 399 -11.93 -6.25 2.19
CA GLY A 399 -12.19 -7.13 3.33
C GLY A 399 -11.92 -6.47 4.67
N TYR A 400 -11.40 -7.23 5.64
CA TYR A 400 -11.27 -6.73 7.00
C TYR A 400 -10.00 -5.90 7.21
N PHE A 401 -10.07 -4.97 8.17
CA PHE A 401 -8.93 -4.23 8.68
C PHE A 401 -8.69 -4.54 10.16
N GLN A 402 -7.45 -4.82 10.54
CA GLN A 402 -7.07 -4.94 11.95
C GLN A 402 -5.88 -4.06 12.27
N HIS A 403 -5.95 -3.33 13.38
CA HIS A 403 -4.80 -2.67 13.98
C HIS A 403 -4.55 -3.26 15.35
N ILE A 404 -3.48 -4.05 15.46
CA ILE A 404 -3.19 -4.88 16.62
C ILE A 404 -1.71 -4.79 16.99
N ASN A 405 -1.36 -5.26 18.19
CA ASN A 405 0.02 -5.30 18.66
C ASN A 405 0.39 -6.74 19.04
N PHE A 406 1.08 -7.47 18.16
CA PHE A 406 1.48 -8.85 18.45
C PHE A 406 2.65 -8.92 19.46
N ALA A 407 3.56 -7.95 19.45
CA ALA A 407 4.80 -7.96 20.23
C ALA A 407 4.73 -7.20 21.59
N GLY A 408 3.56 -6.66 21.96
CA GLY A 408 3.42 -5.71 23.08
C GLY A 408 3.64 -4.25 22.64
N PRO A 409 3.58 -3.26 23.55
CA PRO A 409 3.73 -1.85 23.16
C PRO A 409 5.17 -1.58 22.68
N GLY A 410 5.34 -1.35 21.37
CA GLY A 410 6.55 -0.77 20.79
C GLY A 410 6.73 0.71 21.20
N PRO A 411 7.87 1.35 20.87
CA PRO A 411 8.16 2.71 21.34
C PRO A 411 7.22 3.78 20.77
N THR A 412 6.69 3.57 19.56
CA THR A 412 5.68 4.42 18.90
C THR A 412 4.81 3.59 17.96
N ASN A 413 3.53 3.92 17.90
CA ASN A 413 2.57 3.45 16.90
C ASN A 413 1.82 4.68 16.42
N SER A 414 1.90 4.99 15.13
CA SER A 414 1.15 6.10 14.54
C SER A 414 0.65 5.73 13.14
N MET A 415 -0.45 6.35 12.73
CA MET A 415 -0.93 6.30 11.35
C MET A 415 -1.16 7.74 10.87
N ASN A 416 -0.41 8.15 9.85
CA ASN A 416 -0.38 9.52 9.39
C ASN A 416 -0.63 9.64 7.90
N GLY A 417 -1.26 10.75 7.50
CA GLY A 417 -1.59 11.02 6.10
C GLY A 417 -2.72 10.13 5.55
N GLY A 418 -3.10 10.42 4.31
CA GLY A 418 -4.00 9.59 3.51
C GLY A 418 -5.38 9.29 4.11
N LEU A 419 -6.04 8.34 3.46
CA LEU A 419 -7.35 7.79 3.79
C LEU A 419 -7.25 6.26 3.78
N ILE A 420 -7.91 5.60 4.74
CA ILE A 420 -8.16 4.15 4.68
C ILE A 420 -9.65 3.93 4.45
N THR A 421 -10.02 3.23 3.38
CA THR A 421 -11.38 2.73 3.13
C THR A 421 -11.47 1.27 3.53
N ILE A 422 -12.56 0.88 4.20
CA ILE A 422 -12.75 -0.45 4.76
C ILE A 422 -14.11 -0.98 4.33
N GLY A 423 -14.09 -2.04 3.51
CA GLY A 423 -15.25 -2.77 2.99
C GLY A 423 -15.76 -3.88 3.91
N GLY A 424 -14.93 -4.40 4.82
CA GLY A 424 -15.25 -5.47 5.75
C GLY A 424 -15.26 -5.06 7.23
N ASN A 425 -15.20 -6.04 8.13
CA ASN A 425 -15.18 -5.80 9.56
C ASN A 425 -13.89 -5.11 10.01
N SER A 426 -13.91 -4.41 11.14
CA SER A 426 -12.68 -3.84 11.70
C SER A 426 -12.49 -4.11 13.19
N LEU A 427 -11.22 -4.29 13.57
CA LEU A 427 -10.77 -4.56 14.94
C LEU A 427 -9.59 -3.66 15.30
N TRP A 428 -9.74 -2.88 16.37
CA TRP A 428 -8.78 -1.87 16.79
C TRP A 428 -8.34 -2.16 18.22
N LEU A 429 -7.16 -2.75 18.40
CA LEU A 429 -6.63 -3.13 19.71
C LEU A 429 -5.36 -2.36 20.09
N ALA A 430 -4.67 -1.78 19.11
CA ALA A 430 -3.44 -1.03 19.34
C ALA A 430 -3.72 0.39 19.84
N SER A 431 -2.90 0.86 20.78
CA SER A 431 -2.84 2.28 21.16
C SER A 431 -1.99 3.05 20.16
N MET A 432 -2.32 4.33 19.98
CA MET A 432 -1.69 5.19 18.99
C MET A 432 -1.27 6.53 19.59
N THR A 433 -0.18 7.10 19.07
CA THR A 433 0.25 8.46 19.41
C THR A 433 0.17 9.32 18.16
N ALA A 434 -0.39 10.53 18.28
CA ALA A 434 -0.36 11.58 17.25
C ALA A 434 -0.56 11.07 15.81
N SER A 435 -1.78 10.65 15.50
CA SER A 435 -2.14 10.01 14.24
C SER A 435 -3.22 10.81 13.51
N THR A 436 -3.12 10.92 12.19
CA THR A 436 -3.89 11.89 11.38
C THR A 436 -4.68 11.28 10.22
N THR A 437 -4.50 9.98 9.94
CA THR A 437 -5.17 9.29 8.84
C THR A 437 -6.70 9.35 8.97
N ALA A 438 -7.38 9.64 7.87
CA ALA A 438 -8.83 9.56 7.79
C ALA A 438 -9.29 8.10 7.61
N ILE A 439 -10.48 7.76 8.12
CA ILE A 439 -11.06 6.42 8.03
C ILE A 439 -12.45 6.51 7.41
N THR A 440 -12.74 5.65 6.44
CA THR A 440 -14.08 5.49 5.85
C THR A 440 -14.52 4.03 5.89
N PHE A 441 -15.74 3.79 6.34
CA PHE A 441 -16.43 2.50 6.17
C PHE A 441 -17.40 2.60 5.00
N ASP A 442 -17.19 1.79 3.95
CA ASP A 442 -17.93 1.87 2.68
C ASP A 442 -18.48 0.52 2.18
N GLY A 443 -18.26 -0.55 2.94
CA GLY A 443 -18.72 -1.89 2.60
C GLY A 443 -20.22 -1.97 2.32
N VAL A 444 -20.63 -2.88 1.43
CA VAL A 444 -22.05 -3.09 1.08
C VAL A 444 -22.77 -4.06 2.02
N ALA A 445 -22.01 -4.89 2.75
CA ALA A 445 -22.54 -5.81 3.75
C ALA A 445 -22.58 -5.16 5.14
N ASN A 446 -23.24 -5.81 6.09
CA ASN A 446 -23.16 -5.43 7.49
C ASN A 446 -21.71 -5.55 7.98
N GLN A 447 -21.18 -4.47 8.56
CA GLN A 447 -19.83 -4.41 9.10
C GLN A 447 -19.89 -4.33 10.63
N SER A 448 -18.98 -5.01 11.31
CA SER A 448 -18.78 -4.86 12.75
C SER A 448 -17.60 -3.93 13.03
N LEU A 449 -17.78 -3.00 13.98
CA LEU A 449 -16.71 -2.18 14.53
C LEU A 449 -16.44 -2.61 15.99
N ASN A 450 -15.19 -3.00 16.26
CA ASN A 450 -14.71 -3.32 17.59
C ASN A 450 -13.46 -2.50 17.91
N SER A 451 -13.44 -1.84 19.05
CA SER A 451 -12.24 -1.12 19.49
C SER A 451 -12.05 -1.16 21.00
N THR A 452 -10.86 -1.57 21.42
CA THR A 452 -10.30 -1.24 22.75
C THR A 452 -9.07 -0.34 22.65
N GLY A 453 -8.60 -0.08 21.43
CA GLY A 453 -7.47 0.78 21.11
C GLY A 453 -7.92 2.18 20.68
N ASP A 454 -6.99 2.91 20.08
CA ASP A 454 -7.23 4.27 19.60
C ASP A 454 -7.57 4.30 18.11
N PHE A 455 -8.25 5.36 17.68
CA PHE A 455 -8.42 5.70 16.27
C PHE A 455 -7.50 6.86 15.90
N PRO A 456 -7.03 6.95 14.64
CA PRO A 456 -6.34 8.16 14.16
C PRO A 456 -7.31 9.35 14.22
N SER A 457 -6.80 10.58 14.42
CA SER A 457 -7.62 11.78 14.59
C SER A 457 -8.14 12.40 13.30
N GLY A 458 -7.92 11.75 12.15
CA GLY A 458 -8.49 12.20 10.88
C GLY A 458 -10.02 12.10 10.89
N LEU A 459 -10.64 12.63 9.82
CA LEU A 459 -12.08 12.54 9.64
C LEU A 459 -12.53 11.07 9.65
N PHE A 460 -13.53 10.76 10.46
CA PHE A 460 -14.15 9.45 10.49
C PHE A 460 -15.45 9.49 9.69
N THR A 461 -15.58 8.64 8.68
CA THR A 461 -16.70 8.66 7.74
C THR A 461 -17.39 7.30 7.68
N ILE A 462 -18.73 7.32 7.71
CA ILE A 462 -19.55 6.18 7.32
C ILE A 462 -20.19 6.52 5.97
N ASP A 463 -19.86 5.76 4.94
CA ASP A 463 -20.36 5.97 3.58
C ASP A 463 -20.85 4.64 2.98
N LYS A 464 -21.80 4.02 3.68
CA LYS A 464 -22.30 2.70 3.30
C LYS A 464 -23.49 2.85 2.36
N ALA A 465 -23.36 2.36 1.14
CA ALA A 465 -24.46 2.33 0.16
C ALA A 465 -25.58 1.35 0.56
N SER A 466 -25.24 0.30 1.32
CA SER A 466 -26.15 -0.69 1.88
C SER A 466 -25.55 -1.34 3.13
N GLY A 467 -26.38 -2.07 3.87
CA GLY A 467 -25.99 -2.67 5.14
C GLY A 467 -25.76 -1.62 6.24
N SER A 468 -25.45 -2.11 7.43
CA SER A 468 -25.25 -1.28 8.63
C SER A 468 -23.84 -1.42 9.21
N LEU A 469 -23.36 -0.36 9.86
CA LEU A 469 -22.21 -0.44 10.76
C LEU A 469 -22.70 -0.78 12.16
N ASN A 470 -22.26 -1.90 12.70
CA ASN A 470 -22.71 -2.45 13.97
C ASN A 470 -21.60 -2.35 15.01
N LEU A 471 -21.87 -1.61 16.09
CA LEU A 471 -20.93 -1.56 17.20
C LEU A 471 -20.96 -2.90 17.96
N THR A 472 -19.77 -3.34 18.36
CA THR A 472 -19.58 -4.52 19.23
C THR A 472 -18.78 -4.18 20.49
N PHE A 473 -18.43 -2.90 20.65
CA PHE A 473 -17.76 -2.33 21.80
C PHE A 473 -18.10 -0.84 21.91
N ASN A 474 -17.84 -0.23 23.07
CA ASN A 474 -17.94 1.22 23.21
C ASN A 474 -16.88 1.91 22.36
N ILE A 475 -17.30 2.88 21.54
CA ILE A 475 -16.42 3.63 20.65
C ILE A 475 -16.33 5.07 21.16
N THR A 476 -15.10 5.57 21.27
CA THR A 476 -14.82 6.98 21.60
C THR A 476 -13.82 7.52 20.60
N LEU A 477 -14.20 8.56 19.86
CA LEU A 477 -13.31 9.29 18.95
C LEU A 477 -12.49 10.29 19.79
N THR A 478 -11.28 9.90 20.22
CA THR A 478 -10.49 10.68 21.19
C THR A 478 -9.61 11.75 20.55
N GLY A 479 -9.57 11.82 19.21
CA GLY A 479 -8.79 12.82 18.48
C GLY A 479 -9.25 14.25 18.75
N VAL A 480 -8.30 15.17 18.93
CA VAL A 480 -8.63 16.60 19.08
C VAL A 480 -9.22 17.12 17.78
N GLY A 481 -10.43 17.63 17.83
CA GLY A 481 -11.13 18.13 16.64
C GLY A 481 -11.62 17.02 15.71
N GLN A 482 -11.73 15.78 16.21
CA GLN A 482 -12.15 14.65 15.40
C GLN A 482 -13.66 14.62 15.22
N ASP A 483 -14.08 14.77 13.97
CA ASP A 483 -15.47 14.71 13.56
C ASP A 483 -15.86 13.30 13.07
N LEU A 484 -17.15 12.99 13.22
CA LEU A 484 -17.81 11.85 12.59
C LEU A 484 -18.81 12.35 11.56
N THR A 485 -18.70 11.89 10.32
CA THR A 485 -19.68 12.16 9.26
C THR A 485 -20.33 10.86 8.80
N LEU A 486 -21.66 10.79 8.89
CA LEU A 486 -22.44 9.80 8.16
C LEU A 486 -22.82 10.44 6.82
N SER A 487 -22.14 10.00 5.76
CA SER A 487 -22.44 10.40 4.38
C SER A 487 -23.63 9.62 3.85
N ASN A 488 -23.62 8.30 4.07
CA ASN A 488 -24.68 7.35 3.74
C ASN A 488 -24.66 6.20 4.76
N GLY A 489 -25.81 5.54 4.93
CA GLY A 489 -25.93 4.29 5.67
C GLY A 489 -26.49 4.41 7.08
N VAL A 490 -26.51 3.27 7.76
CA VAL A 490 -27.11 3.06 9.08
C VAL A 490 -26.04 2.68 10.10
N VAL A 491 -26.06 3.29 11.28
CA VAL A 491 -25.20 2.91 12.42
C VAL A 491 -26.05 2.37 13.56
N ASN A 492 -25.75 1.14 13.95
CA ASN A 492 -26.42 0.41 15.03
C ASN A 492 -25.49 0.34 16.25
N LEU A 493 -25.92 0.96 17.35
CA LEU A 493 -25.12 1.02 18.57
C LEU A 493 -25.17 -0.29 19.37
N ASN A 494 -26.20 -1.13 19.19
CA ASN A 494 -26.31 -2.47 19.79
C ASN A 494 -26.05 -2.52 21.31
N GLY A 495 -26.49 -1.51 22.07
CA GLY A 495 -26.26 -1.43 23.52
C GLY A 495 -24.93 -0.79 23.93
N TYR A 496 -24.10 -0.39 22.96
CA TYR A 496 -22.81 0.26 23.20
C TYR A 496 -22.90 1.79 23.11
N THR A 497 -21.92 2.47 23.68
CA THR A 497 -21.81 3.93 23.61
C THR A 497 -20.99 4.35 22.39
N LEU A 498 -21.48 5.32 21.63
CA LEU A 498 -20.71 6.07 20.62
C LEU A 498 -20.48 7.49 21.13
N THR A 499 -19.21 7.86 21.34
CA THR A 499 -18.82 9.20 21.78
C THR A 499 -18.04 9.92 20.69
N VAL A 500 -18.56 11.05 20.23
CA VAL A 500 -17.98 11.97 19.23
C VAL A 500 -17.75 13.33 19.89
N PRO A 501 -16.61 13.58 20.55
CA PRO A 501 -16.40 14.78 21.35
C PRO A 501 -16.53 16.11 20.60
N ASP A 502 -16.31 16.12 19.29
CA ASP A 502 -16.49 17.30 18.43
C ASP A 502 -17.81 17.24 17.65
N THR A 503 -17.79 17.29 16.31
CA THR A 503 -18.99 17.39 15.50
C THR A 503 -19.43 16.03 14.96
N LEU A 504 -20.69 15.68 15.22
CA LEU A 504 -21.42 14.63 14.53
C LEU A 504 -22.23 15.25 13.38
N THR A 505 -21.97 14.82 12.15
CA THR A 505 -22.72 15.26 10.96
C THR A 505 -23.54 14.10 10.40
N LEU A 506 -24.84 14.32 10.24
CA LEU A 506 -25.77 13.37 9.63
C LEU A 506 -26.32 13.94 8.33
N ASN A 507 -26.01 13.29 7.21
CA ASN A 507 -26.55 13.68 5.90
C ASN A 507 -27.97 13.12 5.68
N PRO A 508 -28.75 13.68 4.72
CA PRO A 508 -30.07 13.18 4.39
C PRO A 508 -30.09 11.68 4.08
N GLY A 509 -30.99 10.94 4.75
CA GLY A 509 -31.14 9.50 4.58
C GLY A 509 -30.20 8.64 5.43
N THR A 510 -29.42 9.25 6.33
CA THR A 510 -28.61 8.52 7.31
C THR A 510 -29.36 8.29 8.60
N GLU A 511 -29.06 7.16 9.25
CA GLU A 511 -29.77 6.71 10.46
C GLU A 511 -28.79 6.25 11.55
N ILE A 512 -29.09 6.61 12.80
CA ILE A 512 -28.42 6.07 13.98
C ILE A 512 -29.48 5.43 14.88
N HIS A 513 -29.30 4.14 15.21
CA HIS A 513 -30.15 3.41 16.13
C HIS A 513 -29.41 3.15 17.43
N GLU A 514 -29.90 3.72 18.54
CA GLU A 514 -29.24 3.55 19.83
C GLU A 514 -29.35 2.11 20.36
N MET A 515 -30.51 1.47 20.18
CA MET A 515 -30.71 0.07 20.56
C MET A 515 -30.24 -0.23 21.99
N GLY A 516 -30.61 0.61 22.97
CA GLY A 516 -30.17 0.49 24.37
C GLY A 516 -28.75 1.01 24.66
N GLY A 517 -28.05 1.46 23.64
CA GLY A 517 -26.78 2.16 23.73
C GLY A 517 -26.96 3.64 24.06
N ALA A 518 -25.88 4.41 23.93
CA ALA A 518 -25.91 5.85 24.17
C ALA A 518 -25.10 6.60 23.12
N LEU A 519 -25.66 7.68 22.59
CA LEU A 519 -24.97 8.59 21.70
C LEU A 519 -24.56 9.86 22.45
N ALA A 520 -23.27 10.19 22.42
CA ALA A 520 -22.75 11.42 23.01
C ALA A 520 -21.97 12.22 21.94
N TYR A 521 -22.30 13.50 21.78
CA TYR A 521 -21.61 14.38 20.84
C TYR A 521 -21.38 15.79 21.40
N GLY A 522 -20.35 16.48 20.91
CA GLY A 522 -20.10 17.89 21.25
C GLY A 522 -21.06 18.84 20.53
N SER A 523 -21.16 18.69 19.21
CA SER A 523 -22.09 19.40 18.33
C SER A 523 -22.75 18.45 17.35
N LEU A 524 -23.97 18.78 16.92
CA LEU A 524 -24.73 18.00 15.96
C LEU A 524 -25.15 18.87 14.78
N VAL A 525 -24.78 18.44 13.57
CA VAL A 525 -25.31 18.93 12.30
C VAL A 525 -26.28 17.87 11.77
N ASP A 526 -27.56 18.08 12.03
CA ASP A 526 -28.59 17.06 11.80
C ASP A 526 -29.42 17.32 10.54
N ASN A 527 -29.24 16.47 9.53
CA ASN A 527 -30.19 16.28 8.43
C ASN A 527 -30.57 14.78 8.28
N GLY A 528 -30.26 13.95 9.28
CA GLY A 528 -30.56 12.51 9.28
C GLY A 528 -31.67 12.18 10.27
N THR A 529 -31.66 10.94 10.78
CA THR A 529 -32.57 10.52 11.85
C THR A 529 -31.81 9.78 12.95
N ILE A 530 -32.05 10.15 14.21
CA ILE A 530 -31.57 9.43 15.38
C ILE A 530 -32.76 8.74 16.05
N PHE A 531 -32.75 7.42 16.08
CA PHE A 531 -33.76 6.59 16.71
C PHE A 531 -33.34 6.24 18.13
N THR A 532 -34.09 6.77 19.10
CA THR A 532 -33.97 6.41 20.52
C THR A 532 -34.87 5.22 20.81
N ALA A 533 -34.34 4.23 21.53
CA ALA A 533 -35.10 3.03 21.87
C ALA A 533 -35.96 3.27 23.12
N VAL A 534 -37.22 2.80 23.08
CA VAL A 534 -38.11 2.77 24.24
C VAL A 534 -38.04 1.39 24.87
N ALA A 535 -37.55 1.34 26.11
CA ALA A 535 -37.34 0.08 26.82
C ALA A 535 -38.60 -0.38 27.55
N TRP A 536 -38.86 -1.68 27.52
CA TRP A 536 -39.85 -2.33 28.37
C TRP A 536 -39.33 -2.40 29.81
N ASP A 537 -39.94 -1.65 30.73
CA ASP A 537 -39.61 -1.70 32.15
C ASP A 537 -40.60 -2.58 32.96
N GLY A 538 -41.79 -2.81 32.42
CA GLY A 538 -42.84 -3.57 33.11
C GLY A 538 -43.39 -2.90 34.37
N GLY A 539 -43.33 -1.57 34.48
CA GLY A 539 -43.83 -0.82 35.64
C GLY A 539 -45.36 -0.87 35.87
N GLY A 540 -46.13 -1.30 34.87
CA GLY A 540 -47.60 -1.34 34.89
C GLY A 540 -48.21 -2.43 35.77
N ALA A 541 -49.53 -2.38 35.95
CA ALA A 541 -50.26 -3.38 36.73
C ALA A 541 -50.48 -4.70 35.96
N THR A 542 -50.50 -4.64 34.63
CA THR A 542 -50.65 -5.79 33.75
C THR A 542 -49.39 -5.99 32.91
N ASN A 543 -49.36 -7.07 32.11
CA ASN A 543 -48.27 -7.33 31.15
C ASN A 543 -48.62 -6.81 29.75
N ASN A 544 -49.65 -5.97 29.61
CA ASN A 544 -50.14 -5.55 28.31
C ASN A 544 -49.20 -4.53 27.65
N TRP A 545 -48.91 -4.75 26.37
CA TRP A 545 -48.17 -3.84 25.51
C TRP A 545 -48.79 -2.44 25.49
N SER A 546 -50.13 -2.38 25.45
CA SER A 546 -50.89 -1.12 25.40
C SER A 546 -50.90 -0.31 26.70
N GLU A 547 -50.37 -0.86 27.81
CA GLU A 547 -50.28 -0.15 29.09
C GLU A 547 -49.01 0.69 29.14
N ALA A 548 -49.18 2.02 29.02
CA ALA A 548 -48.08 2.98 28.95
C ALA A 548 -47.08 2.86 30.12
N ALA A 549 -47.55 2.52 31.33
CA ALA A 549 -46.71 2.34 32.52
C ALA A 549 -45.75 1.13 32.47
N ASN A 550 -45.84 0.27 31.44
CA ASN A 550 -44.86 -0.81 31.23
C ASN A 550 -43.65 -0.38 30.38
N TRP A 551 -43.61 0.88 29.96
CA TRP A 551 -42.56 1.44 29.13
C TRP A 551 -41.79 2.51 29.86
N VAL A 552 -40.47 2.54 29.68
CA VAL A 552 -39.64 3.63 30.19
C VAL A 552 -40.18 4.96 29.66
N GLY A 553 -40.47 5.87 30.58
CA GLY A 553 -41.07 7.17 30.28
C GLY A 553 -42.60 7.18 30.28
N ASP A 554 -43.25 6.07 30.64
CA ASP A 554 -44.69 5.91 30.75
C ASP A 554 -45.46 6.22 29.44
N VAL A 555 -44.89 5.84 28.29
CA VAL A 555 -45.47 6.08 26.95
C VAL A 555 -45.35 4.82 26.09
N VAL A 556 -46.47 4.40 25.48
CA VAL A 556 -46.48 3.27 24.53
C VAL A 556 -45.71 3.65 23.26
N PRO A 557 -44.79 2.81 22.76
CA PRO A 557 -44.08 3.02 21.50
C PRO A 557 -45.04 3.20 20.31
N GLY A 558 -44.57 3.89 19.27
CA GLY A 558 -45.29 4.01 17.99
C GLY A 558 -44.40 3.62 16.81
N ALA A 559 -44.88 3.88 15.60
CA ALA A 559 -44.28 3.41 14.35
C ALA A 559 -42.84 3.89 14.09
N THR A 560 -42.41 4.98 14.73
CA THR A 560 -41.04 5.52 14.55
C THR A 560 -40.12 5.20 15.72
N GLN A 561 -40.59 4.43 16.70
CA GLN A 561 -39.82 4.08 17.88
C GLN A 561 -39.20 2.70 17.72
N ASP A 562 -37.92 2.61 18.05
CA ASP A 562 -37.26 1.34 18.29
C ASP A 562 -37.72 0.82 19.65
N VAL A 563 -38.04 -0.46 19.72
CA VAL A 563 -38.47 -1.11 20.96
C VAL A 563 -37.41 -2.07 21.42
N ILE A 564 -37.05 -1.96 22.70
CA ILE A 564 -36.05 -2.80 23.32
C ILE A 564 -36.57 -3.54 24.56
N PHE A 565 -36.25 -4.82 24.61
CA PHE A 565 -36.37 -5.69 25.78
C PHE A 565 -34.96 -6.04 26.26
N ASP A 566 -34.52 -5.46 27.37
CA ASP A 566 -33.17 -5.64 27.90
C ASP A 566 -33.21 -6.00 29.40
N ALA A 567 -32.06 -5.88 30.08
CA ALA A 567 -31.94 -6.14 31.52
C ALA A 567 -32.74 -5.18 32.41
N THR A 568 -33.36 -4.13 31.87
CA THR A 568 -34.22 -3.20 32.61
C THR A 568 -35.42 -3.91 33.23
N SER A 569 -35.91 -4.98 32.58
CA SER A 569 -37.03 -5.77 33.10
C SER A 569 -36.87 -7.25 32.82
N THR A 570 -37.53 -8.06 33.65
CA THR A 570 -37.72 -9.50 33.40
C THR A 570 -39.21 -9.84 33.28
N LYS A 571 -40.08 -8.84 33.27
CA LYS A 571 -41.53 -9.05 33.26
C LYS A 571 -41.99 -9.47 31.87
N ASP A 572 -42.86 -10.46 31.82
CA ASP A 572 -43.51 -10.90 30.58
C ASP A 572 -44.25 -9.75 29.91
N VAL A 573 -44.36 -9.79 28.59
CA VAL A 573 -45.18 -8.88 27.78
C VAL A 573 -46.22 -9.65 27.00
N THR A 574 -47.40 -9.06 26.83
CA THR A 574 -48.49 -9.54 25.99
C THR A 574 -48.86 -8.45 25.00
N PHE A 575 -48.66 -8.71 23.71
CA PHE A 575 -49.17 -7.85 22.64
C PHE A 575 -50.68 -8.01 22.54
N ASP A 576 -51.39 -7.18 23.28
CA ASP A 576 -52.85 -7.21 23.42
C ASP A 576 -53.58 -6.39 22.34
N VAL A 577 -52.86 -5.53 21.63
CA VAL A 577 -53.36 -4.69 20.54
C VAL A 577 -52.46 -4.79 19.31
N ALA A 578 -53.02 -4.59 18.13
CA ALA A 578 -52.21 -4.52 16.91
C ALA A 578 -51.48 -3.20 16.86
N ASP A 579 -50.21 -3.23 16.46
CA ASP A 579 -49.33 -2.06 16.47
C ASP A 579 -48.26 -2.11 15.38
N THR A 580 -47.65 -0.96 15.11
CA THR A 580 -46.48 -0.81 14.23
C THR A 580 -45.36 -0.13 15.01
N ILE A 581 -44.15 -0.66 14.87
CA ILE A 581 -42.92 -0.13 15.46
C ILE A 581 -41.81 -0.10 14.41
N ASN A 582 -40.73 0.61 14.70
CA ASN A 582 -39.56 0.65 13.83
C ASN A 582 -38.74 -0.63 14.00
N TYR A 583 -37.88 -0.71 15.02
CA TYR A 583 -37.11 -1.93 15.33
C TYR A 583 -37.73 -2.73 16.49
N PHE A 584 -37.57 -4.05 16.44
CA PHE A 584 -37.90 -4.94 17.56
C PHE A 584 -36.66 -5.67 18.05
N ILE A 585 -36.20 -5.31 19.25
CA ILE A 585 -34.89 -5.75 19.75
C ILE A 585 -35.06 -6.44 21.10
N VAL A 586 -34.57 -7.67 21.19
CA VAL A 586 -34.47 -8.41 22.46
C VAL A 586 -33.00 -8.64 22.76
N GLN A 587 -32.50 -8.02 23.81
CA GLN A 587 -31.10 -8.07 24.22
C GLN A 587 -30.85 -8.99 25.41
N ASN A 588 -29.59 -9.39 25.51
CA ASN A 588 -29.11 -10.22 26.59
C ASN A 588 -29.40 -9.55 27.94
N GLY A 589 -30.02 -10.32 28.85
CA GLY A 589 -30.47 -9.83 30.16
C GLY A 589 -31.99 -9.81 30.31
N TYR A 590 -32.76 -9.66 29.22
CA TYR A 590 -34.20 -9.88 29.28
C TYR A 590 -34.49 -11.37 29.38
N THR A 591 -35.29 -11.79 30.38
CA THR A 591 -35.65 -13.20 30.61
C THR A 591 -37.15 -13.46 30.61
N GLY A 592 -37.95 -12.46 30.24
CA GLY A 592 -39.40 -12.59 30.22
C GLY A 592 -39.91 -13.36 29.01
N THR A 593 -41.21 -13.65 29.04
CA THR A 593 -41.96 -14.23 27.94
C THR A 593 -42.69 -13.13 27.17
N ILE A 594 -42.35 -12.98 25.89
CA ILE A 594 -43.04 -12.12 24.94
C ILE A 594 -44.14 -12.95 24.27
N THR A 595 -45.40 -12.65 24.54
CA THR A 595 -46.55 -13.36 23.98
C THR A 595 -47.28 -12.49 22.98
N ASN A 596 -47.35 -12.94 21.73
CA ASN A 596 -48.09 -12.25 20.69
C ASN A 596 -49.56 -12.72 20.65
N THR A 597 -50.50 -11.80 20.86
CA THR A 597 -51.94 -12.06 20.74
C THR A 597 -52.66 -11.14 19.75
N ALA A 598 -51.91 -10.26 19.09
CA ALA A 598 -52.38 -9.35 18.06
C ALA A 598 -51.36 -9.33 16.89
N THR A 599 -51.61 -8.54 15.85
CA THR A 599 -50.64 -8.42 14.73
C THR A 599 -49.64 -7.32 15.06
N LEU A 600 -48.34 -7.63 14.99
CA LEU A 600 -47.25 -6.66 15.10
C LEU A 600 -46.65 -6.43 13.71
N THR A 601 -46.46 -5.17 13.33
CA THR A 601 -45.70 -4.78 12.14
C THR A 601 -44.38 -4.13 12.57
N ILE A 602 -43.28 -4.58 12.00
CA ILE A 602 -41.92 -4.10 12.28
C ILE A 602 -41.39 -3.51 10.97
N ASP A 603 -41.26 -2.18 10.93
CA ASP A 603 -40.84 -1.46 9.72
C ASP A 603 -39.33 -1.58 9.47
N GLY A 604 -38.53 -1.68 10.54
CA GLY A 604 -37.09 -1.96 10.53
C GLY A 604 -36.78 -3.42 10.87
N ASP A 605 -35.67 -3.66 11.57
CA ASP A 605 -35.18 -5.01 11.81
C ASP A 605 -35.80 -5.67 13.05
N PHE A 606 -35.92 -6.99 12.97
CA PHE A 606 -36.18 -7.87 14.09
C PHE A 606 -34.86 -8.50 14.56
N ILE A 607 -34.52 -8.33 15.84
CA ILE A 607 -33.29 -8.86 16.43
C ILE A 607 -33.60 -9.59 17.74
N MET A 608 -33.28 -10.88 17.79
CA MET A 608 -33.44 -11.72 18.98
C MET A 608 -32.07 -12.23 19.48
N ASN A 609 -31.59 -11.64 20.57
CA ASN A 609 -30.29 -11.93 21.16
C ASN A 609 -30.36 -12.06 22.69
N SER A 610 -31.24 -12.93 23.20
CA SER A 610 -31.26 -13.26 24.62
C SER A 610 -31.59 -14.72 24.87
N ALA A 611 -30.59 -15.47 25.35
CA ALA A 611 -30.74 -16.89 25.66
C ALA A 611 -31.84 -17.18 26.71
N GLY A 612 -32.14 -16.22 27.58
CA GLY A 612 -33.14 -16.36 28.64
C GLY A 612 -34.56 -15.96 28.22
N ALA A 613 -34.73 -15.27 27.10
CA ALA A 613 -36.02 -14.77 26.65
C ALA A 613 -36.81 -15.83 25.86
N THR A 614 -38.15 -15.79 25.99
CA THR A 614 -39.06 -16.63 25.20
C THR A 614 -39.99 -15.77 24.36
N LEU A 615 -40.03 -15.97 23.05
CA LEU A 615 -40.97 -15.33 22.12
C LEU A 615 -42.02 -16.33 21.66
N ASN A 616 -43.26 -16.15 22.09
CA ASN A 616 -44.43 -16.93 21.69
C ASN A 616 -45.24 -16.16 20.66
N LEU A 617 -45.13 -16.51 19.38
CA LEU A 617 -45.85 -15.79 18.31
C LEU A 617 -47.34 -16.14 18.20
N GLY A 618 -47.79 -17.20 18.89
CA GLY A 618 -49.20 -17.57 18.93
C GLY A 618 -49.76 -17.94 17.56
N SER A 619 -51.03 -17.59 17.31
CA SER A 619 -51.70 -17.75 16.00
C SER A 619 -51.85 -16.42 15.25
N THR A 620 -51.44 -15.31 15.87
CA THR A 620 -51.44 -13.99 15.23
C THR A 620 -50.10 -13.77 14.52
N GLY A 621 -50.10 -12.94 13.48
CA GLY A 621 -48.94 -12.82 12.61
C GLY A 621 -47.94 -11.75 13.04
N ILE A 622 -46.72 -11.84 12.52
CA ILE A 622 -45.77 -10.71 12.44
C ILE A 622 -45.64 -10.31 10.98
N ASN A 623 -45.66 -9.01 10.70
CA ASN A 623 -45.21 -8.46 9.42
C ASN A 623 -43.82 -7.85 9.65
N ALA A 624 -42.79 -8.43 9.04
CA ALA A 624 -41.42 -7.95 9.09
C ALA A 624 -41.07 -7.29 7.75
N HIS A 625 -40.69 -6.01 7.80
CA HIS A 625 -40.28 -5.26 6.63
C HIS A 625 -38.75 -5.23 6.47
N GLY A 626 -37.98 -5.10 7.56
CA GLY A 626 -36.52 -5.15 7.57
C GLY A 626 -35.94 -6.54 7.87
N ASP A 627 -34.64 -6.60 8.16
CA ASP A 627 -33.91 -7.84 8.34
C ASP A 627 -34.39 -8.63 9.56
N TRP A 628 -34.26 -9.95 9.47
CA TRP A 628 -34.60 -10.84 10.57
C TRP A 628 -33.34 -11.56 11.05
N THR A 629 -32.92 -11.25 12.28
CA THR A 629 -31.70 -11.79 12.87
C THR A 629 -32.01 -12.52 14.18
N TYR A 630 -31.66 -13.82 14.23
CA TYR A 630 -31.73 -14.63 15.43
C TYR A 630 -30.35 -15.10 15.88
N ILE A 631 -29.99 -14.72 17.10
CA ILE A 631 -28.71 -15.08 17.73
C ILE A 631 -28.95 -16.07 18.87
N ALA A 632 -29.90 -15.80 19.78
CA ALA A 632 -30.17 -16.65 20.93
C ALA A 632 -31.57 -16.45 21.53
N GLY A 633 -32.13 -17.50 22.14
CA GLY A 633 -33.38 -17.48 22.90
C GLY A 633 -34.26 -18.70 22.65
N THR A 634 -35.52 -18.61 23.06
CA THR A 634 -36.55 -19.60 22.67
C THR A 634 -37.61 -18.91 21.84
N VAL A 635 -37.85 -19.37 20.60
CA VAL A 635 -38.91 -18.84 19.74
C VAL A 635 -39.91 -19.94 19.42
N ASN A 636 -41.14 -19.77 19.88
CA ASN A 636 -42.27 -20.65 19.63
C ASN A 636 -43.18 -20.05 18.55
N ALA A 637 -42.88 -20.40 17.29
CA ALA A 637 -43.57 -19.88 16.11
C ALA A 637 -44.35 -20.95 15.32
N THR A 638 -44.48 -22.17 15.83
CA THR A 638 -44.99 -23.33 15.06
C THR A 638 -46.46 -23.22 14.63
N THR A 639 -47.23 -22.27 15.19
CA THR A 639 -48.63 -22.01 14.84
C THR A 639 -48.85 -20.62 14.24
N SER A 640 -47.81 -19.80 14.13
CA SER A 640 -47.91 -18.40 13.72
C SER A 640 -47.73 -18.24 12.21
N THR A 641 -48.07 -17.06 11.71
CA THR A 641 -47.75 -16.63 10.35
C THR A 641 -46.73 -15.49 10.42
N VAL A 642 -45.56 -15.64 9.80
CA VAL A 642 -44.61 -14.53 9.64
C VAL A 642 -44.62 -14.11 8.18
N ALA A 643 -44.92 -12.84 7.93
CA ALA A 643 -44.94 -12.24 6.61
C ALA A 643 -43.70 -11.34 6.44
N PHE A 644 -42.85 -11.69 5.48
CA PHE A 644 -41.67 -10.91 5.08
C PHE A 644 -42.04 -10.11 3.83
N THR A 645 -42.24 -8.81 3.99
CA THR A 645 -42.88 -7.98 2.96
C THR A 645 -42.03 -6.83 2.39
N GLY A 646 -40.81 -6.62 2.91
CA GLY A 646 -39.81 -5.67 2.39
C GLY A 646 -38.60 -6.38 1.77
N ASP A 647 -37.45 -5.72 1.68
CA ASP A 647 -36.18 -6.40 1.37
C ASP A 647 -35.65 -7.01 2.68
N ASN A 648 -35.33 -8.32 2.69
CA ASN A 648 -34.99 -9.02 3.93
C ASN A 648 -33.79 -9.95 3.74
N ALA A 649 -32.75 -9.77 4.54
CA ALA A 649 -31.82 -10.83 4.90
C ALA A 649 -32.36 -11.59 6.12
N ILE A 650 -32.47 -12.92 6.02
CA ILE A 650 -33.13 -13.74 7.04
C ILE A 650 -32.16 -14.75 7.64
N ASP A 651 -31.57 -14.40 8.78
CA ASP A 651 -30.90 -15.35 9.66
C ASP A 651 -31.87 -15.86 10.72
N SER A 652 -32.47 -17.02 10.43
CA SER A 652 -33.40 -17.69 11.36
C SER A 652 -32.70 -18.65 12.33
N GLY A 653 -31.38 -18.81 12.26
CA GLY A 653 -30.64 -19.83 13.00
C GLY A 653 -31.32 -21.21 12.95
N SER A 654 -31.67 -21.77 14.11
CA SER A 654 -32.33 -23.08 14.22
C SER A 654 -33.86 -23.01 14.41
N MET A 655 -34.49 -21.88 14.09
CA MET A 655 -35.92 -21.68 14.36
C MET A 655 -36.84 -22.46 13.41
N SER A 656 -38.07 -22.70 13.86
CA SER A 656 -39.15 -23.29 13.06
C SER A 656 -40.38 -22.40 13.08
N PHE A 657 -40.80 -21.93 11.90
CA PHE A 657 -42.02 -21.17 11.71
C PHE A 657 -43.18 -22.09 11.31
N GLY A 658 -44.39 -21.74 11.73
CA GLY A 658 -45.62 -22.44 11.33
C GLY A 658 -45.96 -22.17 9.87
N ASN A 659 -46.25 -20.92 9.54
CA ASN A 659 -46.47 -20.43 8.18
C ASN A 659 -45.55 -19.26 7.89
N VAL A 660 -44.97 -19.24 6.69
CA VAL A 660 -44.15 -18.12 6.19
C VAL A 660 -44.76 -17.60 4.90
N PHE A 661 -44.89 -16.28 4.79
CA PHE A 661 -45.35 -15.58 3.60
C PHE A 661 -44.26 -14.63 3.12
N PHE A 662 -43.90 -14.69 1.85
CA PHE A 662 -42.99 -13.74 1.21
C PHE A 662 -43.80 -12.88 0.24
N SER A 663 -43.63 -11.56 0.27
CA SER A 663 -44.13 -10.67 -0.79
C SER A 663 -42.98 -9.99 -1.54
N SER A 664 -43.26 -8.86 -2.21
CA SER A 664 -42.29 -8.06 -2.96
C SER A 664 -40.99 -7.79 -2.18
N GLY A 665 -39.92 -7.49 -2.93
CA GLY A 665 -38.58 -7.25 -2.41
C GLY A 665 -37.66 -8.46 -2.54
N ASP A 666 -36.36 -8.22 -2.53
CA ASP A 666 -35.34 -9.26 -2.57
C ASP A 666 -35.24 -9.96 -1.21
N LYS A 667 -34.94 -11.27 -1.23
CA LYS A 667 -34.85 -12.12 -0.03
C LYS A 667 -33.54 -12.89 -0.12
N THR A 668 -32.66 -12.75 0.87
CA THR A 668 -31.40 -13.50 0.96
C THR A 668 -31.35 -14.40 2.17
#